data_AF-U2PJH2-F1
#
_entry.id   AF-U2PJH2-F1
#
_cell.length_a   1.000
_cell.length_b   1.000
_cell.length_c   1.000
_cell.angle_alpha   90.00
_cell.angle_beta   90.00
_cell.angle_gamma   90.00
#
_symmetry.space_group_name_H-M   'P 1'
#
loop_
_entity.id
_entity.type
_entity.pdbx_description
1 polymer ?
#
loop_
_entity_poly.entity_id
_entity_poly.type
_entity_poly.pdbx_seq_one_letter_code
_entity_poly.pdbx_strand_id
1 'polypeptide(L)'
;MIASLNVKAAKLVFTSEKTPTYNKTDKKFIKYVKYKNQAVEYSDGIGITDGTLDFENLEMYAGYKEKPKLWVYDGWKTNSYVKSSEYSGGHLVEVYRAFSLGAGGMGKYKDNVYSTVLIAESPLLPKGLFSSSYTIQDDYRYYLGKNSIYFRNVINEIAVGDVASPRFYSGKTTDNNWLIFQSMGNPVRANSKDWIVKNTDGSLINTVIPTFETIHFGMFGEEIQKLMRSEKVRVGQYACSRDGYQNSVKDVTSLITESIRKNVRTDTAAGLGEVMDNGKKEELHCVFPAAKEDSIVYPLYSRANSVYENGQVMRFQKGNKLKMDDGSIIPDWTIASGTSYSSPRITGGARQVAELFPGITYHEVKQFIFTTASRENDNLDNILGWGIADIGKAKRGIGSLNAGLVEEQKFFTGMYDRVKGKDGMPFFWVEIQEGKEWNWDNDIQGSMTKKPQGKTCYNMLVDTVDKNTGYTNATGEKNAVIENMCIQNFIPSEKNFYRDINDIETLTGLRKAGKGRLNIFGKVEIDGVIQVLEGEMSICSDVNTEIEVYENSKILVNSDKNRKINIKKIAVLGGNIDLKGNVNIREMYLENGELKNISAEGNVVVRKLYVKNRKQIEKLKKYLDSNKLFTVREFGTDRKNYENVVINPDKTMDIPREYFMSNFGNKITGYTANSEIYDKLVKKYERIDGMPENIKEIVPGYSKGIFRLDVDSDTDSFSKEDFVNGTGNYIKNAQEMVKTLNKKYYFIRQD
;
A
#
# COMPACT_ATOMS: atom_id res chain seq x y z
N MET A 1 19.91 33.18 -45.13
CA MET A 1 18.81 32.25 -44.80
C MET A 1 19.03 31.77 -43.37
N ILE A 2 18.40 32.40 -42.39
CA ILE A 2 18.49 32.02 -40.97
C ILE A 2 17.38 31.00 -40.75
N ALA A 3 17.73 29.74 -40.54
CA ALA A 3 16.77 28.71 -40.16
C ALA A 3 16.05 29.17 -38.89
N SER A 4 14.75 29.42 -38.99
CA SER A 4 13.86 29.50 -37.86
C SER A 4 13.90 28.14 -37.16
N LEU A 5 14.66 28.04 -36.08
CA LEU A 5 14.43 27.03 -35.06
C LEU A 5 13.02 27.26 -34.55
N ASN A 6 12.04 26.64 -35.20
CA ASN A 6 10.71 26.44 -34.65
C ASN A 6 10.92 25.62 -33.38
N VAL A 7 11.08 26.30 -32.25
CA VAL A 7 11.07 25.68 -30.93
C VAL A 7 9.68 25.07 -30.81
N LYS A 8 9.60 23.75 -31.04
CA LYS A 8 8.38 23.00 -30.78
C LYS A 8 8.20 23.00 -29.27
N ALA A 9 7.03 23.42 -28.82
CA ALA A 9 6.62 23.37 -27.42
C ALA A 9 6.73 21.93 -26.89
N ALA A 10 7.10 21.79 -25.62
CA ALA A 10 7.10 20.48 -24.98
C ALA A 10 5.67 19.94 -24.86
N LYS A 11 5.50 18.65 -25.17
CA LYS A 11 4.20 17.97 -25.16
C LYS A 11 4.23 16.58 -24.54
N LEU A 12 3.05 16.12 -24.12
CA LEU A 12 2.79 14.71 -23.83
C LEU A 12 2.63 13.92 -25.14
N VAL A 13 3.31 12.79 -25.26
CA VAL A 13 3.28 11.92 -26.44
C VAL A 13 3.06 10.49 -25.99
N PHE A 14 1.98 9.86 -26.48
CA PHE A 14 1.79 8.43 -26.36
C PHE A 14 2.41 7.72 -27.57
N THR A 15 3.13 6.62 -27.35
CA THR A 15 3.79 5.84 -28.41
C THR A 15 3.66 4.35 -28.17
N SER A 16 3.58 3.56 -29.24
CA SER A 16 3.68 2.10 -29.19
C SER A 16 5.12 1.60 -29.40
N GLU A 17 6.05 2.49 -29.73
CA GLU A 17 7.46 2.15 -29.95
C GLU A 17 8.19 1.81 -28.65
N LYS A 18 9.19 0.93 -28.72
CA LYS A 18 10.02 0.62 -27.55
C LYS A 18 10.78 1.87 -27.09
N THR A 19 10.33 2.47 -25.99
CA THR A 19 10.97 3.63 -25.39
C THR A 19 12.24 3.25 -24.60
N PRO A 20 13.26 4.13 -24.56
CA PRO A 20 14.44 3.92 -23.72
C PRO A 20 14.10 3.70 -22.24
N THR A 21 15.02 3.07 -21.50
CA THR A 21 14.87 2.80 -20.06
C THR A 21 15.84 3.68 -19.29
N TYR A 22 15.41 4.17 -18.13
CA TYR A 22 16.22 5.03 -17.28
C TYR A 22 17.48 4.32 -16.77
N ASN A 23 17.34 3.04 -16.40
CA ASN A 23 18.43 2.25 -15.85
C ASN A 23 18.75 1.03 -16.74
N LYS A 24 20.03 0.83 -17.06
CA LYS A 24 20.49 -0.33 -17.83
C LYS A 24 20.26 -1.66 -17.10
N THR A 25 20.18 -1.68 -15.76
CA THR A 25 19.87 -2.90 -14.99
C THR A 25 18.40 -3.30 -15.12
N ASP A 26 17.47 -2.32 -15.03
CA ASP A 26 16.03 -2.54 -15.21
C ASP A 26 15.69 -3.09 -16.60
N LYS A 27 16.51 -2.78 -17.62
CA LYS A 27 16.31 -3.24 -19.00
C LYS A 27 16.07 -4.75 -19.11
N LYS A 28 16.65 -5.56 -18.20
CA LYS A 28 16.46 -7.03 -18.17
C LYS A 28 15.04 -7.45 -17.76
N PHE A 29 14.30 -6.57 -17.12
CA PHE A 29 12.95 -6.81 -16.58
C PHE A 29 11.85 -6.15 -17.41
N ILE A 30 12.17 -5.28 -18.37
CA ILE A 30 11.13 -4.56 -19.13
C ILE A 30 10.43 -5.46 -20.16
N LYS A 31 9.09 -5.45 -20.11
CA LYS A 31 8.19 -6.06 -21.08
C LYS A 31 7.29 -5.01 -21.74
N TYR A 32 6.76 -5.38 -22.90
CA TYR A 32 5.74 -4.64 -23.62
C TYR A 32 4.53 -5.55 -23.81
N VAL A 33 3.43 -5.25 -23.12
CA VAL A 33 2.23 -6.07 -23.09
C VAL A 33 1.04 -5.20 -23.46
N LYS A 34 0.25 -5.64 -24.43
CA LYS A 34 -0.96 -4.94 -24.90
C LYS A 34 -2.10 -5.13 -23.90
N TYR A 35 -2.12 -4.34 -22.83
CA TYR A 35 -3.27 -4.24 -21.92
C TYR A 35 -3.38 -2.82 -21.37
N LYS A 36 -4.60 -2.44 -21.00
CA LYS A 36 -4.86 -1.10 -20.46
C LYS A 36 -4.77 -1.13 -18.94
N ASN A 37 -4.03 -0.18 -18.38
CA ASN A 37 -4.14 0.17 -16.98
C ASN A 37 -5.62 0.45 -16.63
N GLN A 38 -6.10 -0.09 -15.50
CA GLN A 38 -7.51 -0.04 -15.13
C GLN A 38 -7.74 0.90 -13.94
N ALA A 39 -8.78 1.72 -14.06
CA ALA A 39 -9.27 2.56 -12.98
C ALA A 39 -10.30 1.81 -12.12
N VAL A 40 -10.49 2.27 -10.89
CA VAL A 40 -11.59 1.81 -10.03
C VAL A 40 -12.92 2.28 -10.65
N GLU A 41 -13.84 1.35 -10.83
CA GLU A 41 -15.18 1.60 -11.34
C GLU A 41 -16.24 1.32 -10.28
N TYR A 42 -17.41 1.93 -10.44
CA TYR A 42 -18.50 1.70 -9.50
C TYR A 42 -18.99 0.25 -9.50
N SER A 43 -18.91 -0.43 -10.64
CA SER A 43 -19.28 -1.84 -10.84
C SER A 43 -18.23 -2.85 -10.37
N ASP A 44 -17.05 -2.39 -9.95
CA ASP A 44 -15.99 -3.29 -9.51
C ASP A 44 -16.44 -4.08 -8.26
N GLY A 45 -15.93 -5.31 -8.13
CA GLY A 45 -16.31 -6.21 -7.06
C GLY A 45 -15.74 -5.75 -5.71
N ILE A 46 -16.47 -6.05 -4.64
CA ILE A 46 -15.98 -5.88 -3.26
C ILE A 46 -16.02 -7.25 -2.60
N GLY A 47 -14.89 -7.94 -2.58
CA GLY A 47 -14.79 -9.26 -2.00
C GLY A 47 -14.56 -9.17 -0.50
N ILE A 48 -15.39 -9.82 0.30
CA ILE A 48 -15.24 -9.95 1.75
C ILE A 48 -15.21 -11.43 2.07
N THR A 49 -14.13 -11.93 2.67
CA THR A 49 -14.05 -13.34 3.04
C THR A 49 -13.29 -13.58 4.34
N ASP A 50 -13.79 -14.56 5.08
CA ASP A 50 -13.11 -15.25 6.18
C ASP A 50 -13.00 -16.75 5.94
N GLY A 51 -13.38 -17.20 4.74
CA GLY A 51 -13.42 -18.61 4.35
C GLY A 51 -14.60 -19.43 4.78
N THR A 52 -15.61 -18.81 5.35
CA THR A 52 -16.85 -19.47 5.72
C THR A 52 -18.00 -18.91 4.87
N LEU A 53 -19.17 -19.56 4.94
CA LEU A 53 -20.39 -19.15 4.25
C LEU A 53 -21.58 -19.09 5.21
N ASP A 54 -21.40 -18.43 6.35
CA ASP A 54 -22.49 -18.20 7.28
C ASP A 54 -23.00 -16.75 7.15
N PHE A 55 -24.27 -16.62 6.78
CA PHE A 55 -24.97 -15.34 6.65
C PHE A 55 -26.23 -15.29 7.54
N GLU A 56 -26.34 -16.19 8.53
CA GLU A 56 -27.43 -16.16 9.48
C GLU A 56 -27.47 -14.78 10.18
N ASN A 57 -28.64 -14.16 10.24
CA ASN A 57 -28.84 -12.85 10.88
C ASN A 57 -28.09 -11.66 10.25
N LEU A 58 -27.62 -11.76 9.00
CA LEU A 58 -26.89 -10.66 8.32
C LEU A 58 -27.61 -9.30 8.39
N GLU A 59 -28.95 -9.29 8.29
CA GLU A 59 -29.73 -8.06 8.44
C GLU A 59 -29.55 -7.43 9.81
N MET A 60 -29.67 -8.24 10.86
CA MET A 60 -29.56 -7.79 12.25
C MET A 60 -28.17 -7.23 12.56
N TYR A 61 -27.12 -7.88 12.05
CA TYR A 61 -25.73 -7.52 12.37
C TYR A 61 -25.17 -6.42 11.46
N ALA A 62 -25.35 -6.53 10.14
CA ALA A 62 -24.73 -5.64 9.17
C ALA A 62 -25.71 -4.59 8.59
N GLY A 63 -27.00 -4.69 8.93
CA GLY A 63 -28.06 -3.84 8.38
C GLY A 63 -28.44 -4.21 6.94
N TYR A 64 -28.21 -5.46 6.53
CA TYR A 64 -28.31 -5.88 5.13
C TYR A 64 -29.15 -7.15 4.95
N LYS A 65 -30.26 -7.01 4.20
CA LYS A 65 -31.30 -8.05 4.02
C LYS A 65 -30.92 -9.17 3.06
N GLU A 66 -30.27 -8.81 1.96
CA GLU A 66 -29.99 -9.75 0.88
C GLU A 66 -28.69 -10.50 1.18
N LYS A 67 -28.60 -11.80 0.89
CA LYS A 67 -27.32 -12.50 1.01
C LYS A 67 -26.36 -12.03 -0.11
N PRO A 68 -25.06 -11.80 0.18
CA PRO A 68 -24.07 -11.47 -0.84
C PRO A 68 -23.97 -12.57 -1.91
N LYS A 69 -23.60 -12.17 -3.14
CA LYS A 69 -23.28 -13.15 -4.20
C LYS A 69 -22.06 -13.97 -3.79
N LEU A 70 -21.96 -15.20 -4.29
CA LEU A 70 -20.75 -16.01 -4.13
C LEU A 70 -19.95 -16.03 -5.44
N TRP A 71 -18.65 -15.76 -5.33
CA TRP A 71 -17.68 -15.94 -6.41
C TRP A 71 -17.06 -17.35 -6.32
N VAL A 72 -17.38 -18.19 -7.30
CA VAL A 72 -17.07 -19.63 -7.29
C VAL A 72 -16.60 -20.11 -8.66
N TYR A 73 -16.02 -21.31 -8.72
CA TYR A 73 -15.59 -21.99 -9.96
C TYR A 73 -16.26 -23.37 -10.12
N ASP A 74 -16.27 -23.92 -11.33
CA ASP A 74 -16.81 -25.26 -11.59
C ASP A 74 -16.13 -26.34 -10.73
N GLY A 75 -16.91 -27.01 -9.86
CA GLY A 75 -16.42 -28.06 -8.95
C GLY A 75 -16.04 -27.59 -7.54
N TRP A 76 -16.31 -26.33 -7.17
CA TRP A 76 -15.98 -25.81 -5.84
C TRP A 76 -16.59 -26.60 -4.67
N LYS A 77 -17.79 -27.17 -4.85
CA LYS A 77 -18.51 -27.89 -3.77
C LYS A 77 -17.80 -29.17 -3.30
N THR A 78 -16.94 -29.74 -4.13
CA THR A 78 -16.17 -30.95 -3.80
C THR A 78 -14.77 -30.62 -3.27
N ASN A 79 -14.44 -29.33 -3.13
CA ASN A 79 -13.16 -28.90 -2.59
C ASN A 79 -13.14 -29.04 -1.07
N SER A 80 -12.18 -29.79 -0.54
CA SER A 80 -11.98 -30.05 0.89
C SER A 80 -11.65 -28.79 1.72
N TYR A 81 -11.24 -27.70 1.08
CA TYR A 81 -10.96 -26.42 1.75
C TYR A 81 -12.20 -25.55 1.97
N VAL A 82 -13.36 -25.94 1.44
CA VAL A 82 -14.64 -25.25 1.67
C VAL A 82 -15.21 -25.70 3.01
N LYS A 83 -15.16 -24.82 4.02
CA LYS A 83 -15.72 -25.11 5.35
C LYS A 83 -17.24 -24.90 5.37
N SER A 84 -17.97 -25.79 6.05
CA SER A 84 -19.43 -25.71 6.22
C SER A 84 -19.84 -24.54 7.15
N SER A 85 -21.10 -24.12 7.05
CA SER A 85 -21.70 -23.02 7.82
C SER A 85 -21.71 -23.23 9.35
N GLU A 86 -21.60 -24.47 9.83
CA GLU A 86 -21.66 -24.80 11.26
C GLU A 86 -20.39 -24.37 12.04
N TYR A 87 -19.29 -24.05 11.35
CA TYR A 87 -17.98 -23.80 11.96
C TYR A 87 -17.72 -22.36 12.42
N SER A 88 -18.48 -21.36 11.96
CA SER A 88 -18.06 -19.95 12.06
C SER A 88 -18.62 -19.18 13.26
N GLY A 89 -19.67 -19.67 13.90
CA GLY A 89 -20.31 -19.00 15.04
C GLY A 89 -20.76 -17.55 14.76
N GLY A 90 -21.05 -17.19 13.49
CA GLY A 90 -21.42 -15.83 13.09
C GLY A 90 -20.26 -14.88 12.75
N HIS A 91 -19.00 -15.33 12.77
CA HIS A 91 -17.83 -14.47 12.52
C HIS A 91 -17.88 -13.73 11.18
N LEU A 92 -18.26 -14.39 10.07
CA LEU A 92 -18.36 -13.74 8.76
C LEU A 92 -19.31 -12.54 8.80
N VAL A 93 -20.43 -12.67 9.50
CA VAL A 93 -21.42 -11.60 9.63
C VAL A 93 -20.85 -10.41 10.41
N GLU A 94 -19.97 -10.64 11.40
CA GLU A 94 -19.21 -9.60 12.10
C GLU A 94 -18.21 -8.89 11.15
N VAL A 95 -17.55 -9.64 10.26
CA VAL A 95 -16.67 -9.08 9.20
C VAL A 95 -17.48 -8.18 8.25
N TYR A 96 -18.69 -8.57 7.89
CA TYR A 96 -19.62 -7.75 7.10
C TYR A 96 -20.08 -6.49 7.85
N ARG A 97 -20.34 -6.58 9.15
CA ARG A 97 -20.61 -5.42 9.99
C ARG A 97 -19.44 -4.46 9.99
N ALA A 98 -18.22 -4.96 10.16
CA ALA A 98 -17.01 -4.14 10.12
C ALA A 98 -16.84 -3.39 8.79
N PHE A 99 -17.07 -4.07 7.65
CA PHE A 99 -17.13 -3.43 6.34
C PHE A 99 -18.20 -2.34 6.30
N SER A 100 -19.43 -2.64 6.72
CA SER A 100 -20.55 -1.69 6.74
C SER A 100 -20.21 -0.43 7.54
N LEU A 101 -19.56 -0.56 8.70
CA LEU A 101 -19.07 0.56 9.51
C LEU A 101 -18.06 1.42 8.74
N GLY A 102 -17.07 0.78 8.12
CA GLY A 102 -16.03 1.46 7.33
C GLY A 102 -16.55 2.09 6.05
N ALA A 103 -17.60 1.56 5.45
CA ALA A 103 -18.17 2.03 4.18
C ALA A 103 -19.28 3.09 4.35
N GLY A 104 -19.68 3.37 5.60
CA GLY A 104 -20.81 4.27 5.90
C GLY A 104 -22.17 3.64 5.61
N GLY A 105 -22.26 2.30 5.64
CA GLY A 105 -23.43 1.50 5.31
C GLY A 105 -23.22 0.66 4.05
N MET A 106 -23.60 -0.62 4.12
CA MET A 106 -23.42 -1.58 3.03
C MET A 106 -24.46 -1.44 1.90
N GLY A 107 -25.62 -0.84 2.15
CA GLY A 107 -26.77 -0.88 1.24
C GLY A 107 -26.49 -0.36 -0.19
N LYS A 108 -25.63 0.66 -0.35
CA LYS A 108 -25.25 1.18 -1.68
C LYS A 108 -24.36 0.22 -2.49
N TYR A 109 -23.74 -0.75 -1.84
CA TYR A 109 -22.81 -1.71 -2.46
C TYR A 109 -23.40 -3.09 -2.69
N LYS A 110 -24.71 -3.25 -2.48
CA LYS A 110 -25.40 -4.56 -2.52
C LYS A 110 -25.13 -5.38 -3.79
N ASP A 111 -24.99 -4.72 -4.93
CA ASP A 111 -24.79 -5.38 -6.21
C ASP A 111 -23.32 -5.76 -6.48
N ASN A 112 -22.40 -5.15 -5.75
CA ASN A 112 -20.94 -5.27 -5.90
C ASN A 112 -20.30 -6.20 -4.89
N VAL A 113 -20.90 -6.32 -3.70
CA VAL A 113 -20.29 -7.10 -2.62
C VAL A 113 -20.52 -8.59 -2.84
N TYR A 114 -19.47 -9.37 -2.64
CA TYR A 114 -19.49 -10.81 -2.76
C TYR A 114 -18.64 -11.47 -1.67
N SER A 115 -18.96 -12.73 -1.38
CA SER A 115 -18.09 -13.64 -0.62
C SER A 115 -17.45 -14.65 -1.54
N THR A 116 -16.35 -15.25 -1.09
CA THR A 116 -15.78 -16.43 -1.73
C THR A 116 -15.45 -17.48 -0.68
N VAL A 117 -15.63 -18.74 -1.06
CA VAL A 117 -15.38 -19.95 -0.24
C VAL A 117 -13.91 -20.28 -0.09
N LEU A 118 -13.05 -19.58 -0.82
CA LEU A 118 -11.64 -19.91 -0.94
C LEU A 118 -10.80 -19.03 -0.04
N ILE A 119 -10.26 -19.65 1.00
CA ILE A 119 -9.07 -19.16 1.70
C ILE A 119 -7.85 -19.80 1.03
N ALA A 120 -6.77 -19.03 0.85
CA ALA A 120 -5.46 -19.54 0.44
C ALA A 120 -5.32 -20.16 -0.96
N GLU A 121 -6.36 -20.19 -1.80
CA GLU A 121 -6.25 -20.67 -3.21
C GLU A 121 -6.13 -19.55 -4.24
N SER A 122 -5.99 -18.28 -3.79
CA SER A 122 -6.08 -17.04 -4.57
C SER A 122 -6.85 -17.22 -5.88
N PRO A 123 -8.20 -17.31 -5.82
CA PRO A 123 -8.99 -17.41 -7.03
C PRO A 123 -8.65 -16.28 -7.98
N LEU A 124 -8.91 -16.45 -9.28
CA LEU A 124 -8.97 -15.30 -10.17
C LEU A 124 -9.99 -14.32 -9.60
N LEU A 125 -9.52 -13.32 -8.86
CA LEU A 125 -10.37 -12.38 -8.17
C LEU A 125 -11.07 -11.53 -9.24
N PRO A 126 -12.37 -11.25 -9.11
CA PRO A 126 -12.99 -10.17 -9.84
C PRO A 126 -12.17 -8.91 -9.59
N LYS A 127 -11.99 -8.11 -10.64
CA LYS A 127 -11.43 -6.76 -10.52
C LYS A 127 -12.17 -6.03 -9.39
N GLY A 128 -11.43 -5.46 -8.43
CA GLY A 128 -12.06 -5.02 -7.19
C GLY A 128 -11.16 -4.75 -6.01
N LEU A 129 -11.81 -4.34 -4.92
CA LEU A 129 -11.21 -4.36 -3.59
C LEU A 129 -11.49 -5.74 -2.97
N PHE A 130 -10.49 -6.33 -2.34
CA PHE A 130 -10.62 -7.64 -1.70
C PHE A 130 -10.14 -7.57 -0.26
N SER A 131 -11.01 -7.90 0.69
CA SER A 131 -10.67 -8.06 2.09
C SER A 131 -10.57 -9.54 2.44
N SER A 132 -9.46 -9.90 3.08
CA SER A 132 -9.27 -11.20 3.70
C SER A 132 -9.00 -11.01 5.18
N SER A 133 -9.75 -11.73 6.02
CA SER A 133 -9.48 -11.89 7.44
C SER A 133 -8.55 -13.07 7.73
N TYR A 134 -7.98 -13.68 6.69
CA TYR A 134 -7.06 -14.78 6.81
C TYR A 134 -5.60 -14.33 6.85
N THR A 135 -4.84 -14.97 7.74
CA THR A 135 -3.41 -14.79 7.91
C THR A 135 -2.79 -16.14 8.24
N ILE A 136 -1.69 -16.48 7.57
CA ILE A 136 -0.85 -17.63 7.94
C ILE A 136 0.22 -17.08 8.88
N GLN A 137 0.24 -17.64 10.08
CA GLN A 137 1.39 -17.50 10.97
C GLN A 137 2.53 -18.33 10.40
N ASP A 138 3.74 -17.80 10.43
CA ASP A 138 4.92 -18.46 9.85
C ASP A 138 6.10 -18.27 10.80
N ASP A 139 6.10 -19.15 11.80
CA ASP A 139 7.15 -19.37 12.79
C ASP A 139 8.29 -20.26 12.25
N TYR A 140 8.37 -20.44 10.93
CA TYR A 140 9.30 -21.38 10.32
C TYR A 140 10.76 -20.93 10.42
N ARG A 141 11.54 -21.61 11.25
CA ARG A 141 12.86 -21.11 11.67
C ARG A 141 13.95 -21.15 10.60
N TYR A 142 13.91 -22.10 9.67
CA TYR A 142 15.10 -22.35 8.81
C TYR A 142 15.38 -21.29 7.75
N TYR A 143 14.49 -20.30 7.62
CA TYR A 143 14.72 -19.13 6.78
C TYR A 143 15.50 -18.01 7.48
N LEU A 144 15.70 -18.11 8.80
CA LEU A 144 16.31 -17.08 9.65
C LEU A 144 17.77 -17.36 10.05
N GLY A 145 18.32 -18.52 9.67
CA GLY A 145 19.69 -18.93 10.01
C GLY A 145 20.67 -18.89 8.83
N LYS A 146 21.94 -19.19 9.10
CA LYS A 146 23.06 -19.20 8.12
C LYS A 146 22.83 -20.13 6.91
N ASN A 147 21.96 -21.13 7.08
CA ASN A 147 21.64 -22.12 6.06
C ASN A 147 20.49 -21.71 5.13
N SER A 148 19.87 -20.55 5.36
CA SER A 148 18.82 -19.97 4.51
C SER A 148 19.34 -19.63 3.10
N ILE A 149 18.43 -19.44 2.14
CA ILE A 149 18.72 -19.21 0.72
C ILE A 149 18.35 -17.78 0.33
N TYR A 150 19.25 -17.11 -0.41
CA TYR A 150 18.99 -15.78 -0.96
C TYR A 150 18.53 -15.88 -2.43
N PHE A 151 17.24 -15.71 -2.68
CA PHE A 151 16.61 -15.93 -3.99
C PHE A 151 16.79 -14.79 -4.98
N ARG A 152 17.38 -13.65 -4.58
CA ARG A 152 17.61 -12.48 -5.44
C ARG A 152 16.28 -11.96 -6.03
N ASN A 153 16.33 -11.28 -7.18
CA ASN A 153 15.15 -10.77 -7.88
C ASN A 153 14.51 -11.84 -8.79
N VAL A 154 14.03 -12.93 -8.19
CA VAL A 154 13.32 -14.03 -8.89
C VAL A 154 12.06 -14.38 -8.12
N ILE A 155 10.92 -14.43 -8.82
CA ILE A 155 9.66 -14.93 -8.28
C ILE A 155 9.74 -16.45 -8.23
N ASN A 156 9.51 -17.04 -7.06
CA ASN A 156 9.41 -18.49 -6.87
C ASN A 156 8.19 -18.83 -6.01
N GLU A 157 7.98 -20.12 -5.71
CA GLU A 157 6.82 -20.63 -4.96
C GLU A 157 6.72 -20.00 -3.56
N ILE A 158 7.84 -19.62 -2.98
CA ILE A 158 7.90 -19.04 -1.64
C ILE A 158 7.55 -17.55 -1.66
N ALA A 159 7.89 -16.82 -2.74
CA ALA A 159 7.65 -15.38 -2.87
C ALA A 159 6.15 -14.98 -2.86
N VAL A 160 5.24 -15.95 -2.92
CA VAL A 160 3.82 -15.70 -3.18
C VAL A 160 3.04 -15.37 -1.90
N GLY A 161 3.41 -15.95 -0.75
CA GLY A 161 2.68 -15.78 0.52
C GLY A 161 1.24 -16.33 0.48
N ASP A 162 0.41 -15.91 1.44
CA ASP A 162 -0.89 -16.55 1.71
C ASP A 162 -1.98 -16.18 0.70
N VAL A 163 -2.03 -14.91 0.33
CA VAL A 163 -2.98 -14.33 -0.61
C VAL A 163 -2.16 -13.51 -1.59
N ALA A 164 -2.21 -13.83 -2.88
CA ALA A 164 -1.37 -13.18 -3.88
C ALA A 164 -2.06 -13.04 -5.22
N SER A 165 -1.74 -12.00 -5.98
CA SER A 165 -2.32 -11.90 -7.31
C SER A 165 -1.82 -13.02 -8.24
N PRO A 166 -2.61 -13.37 -9.27
CA PRO A 166 -2.18 -14.26 -10.35
C PRO A 166 -0.84 -13.91 -11.00
N ARG A 167 -0.34 -12.67 -10.87
CA ARG A 167 0.95 -12.23 -11.43
C ARG A 167 2.13 -13.03 -10.91
N PHE A 168 2.08 -13.45 -9.66
CA PHE A 168 3.15 -14.26 -9.10
C PHE A 168 3.25 -15.57 -9.88
N TYR A 169 2.12 -16.21 -10.15
CA TYR A 169 2.02 -17.48 -10.85
C TYR A 169 2.13 -17.41 -12.38
N SER A 170 1.72 -16.30 -12.99
CA SER A 170 1.57 -16.15 -14.44
C SER A 170 2.21 -14.87 -14.96
N GLY A 171 3.04 -15.01 -16.00
CA GLY A 171 3.62 -13.89 -16.72
C GLY A 171 2.65 -13.14 -17.65
N LYS A 172 1.36 -13.53 -17.68
CA LYS A 172 0.33 -12.87 -18.51
C LYS A 172 -0.43 -11.77 -17.77
N THR A 173 -0.44 -11.79 -16.45
CA THR A 173 -1.28 -10.88 -15.62
C THR A 173 -0.41 -9.77 -15.04
N THR A 174 -0.45 -8.60 -15.67
CA THR A 174 0.34 -7.41 -15.26
C THR A 174 -0.52 -6.18 -15.00
N ASP A 175 -1.83 -6.37 -14.82
CA ASP A 175 -2.80 -5.29 -14.68
C ASP A 175 -3.00 -4.90 -13.22
N ASN A 176 -3.34 -3.63 -12.99
CA ASN A 176 -3.71 -3.11 -11.68
C ASN A 176 -5.19 -3.37 -11.40
N ASN A 177 -5.57 -4.63 -11.22
CA ASN A 177 -6.98 -5.03 -11.13
C ASN A 177 -7.49 -5.16 -9.69
N TRP A 178 -6.58 -5.22 -8.70
CA TRP A 178 -6.95 -5.56 -7.34
C TRP A 178 -6.14 -4.77 -6.32
N LEU A 179 -6.80 -4.41 -5.23
CA LEU A 179 -6.16 -4.05 -3.97
C LEU A 179 -6.61 -5.02 -2.89
N ILE A 180 -5.64 -5.73 -2.30
CA ILE A 180 -5.87 -6.76 -1.30
C ILE A 180 -5.60 -6.18 0.08
N PHE A 181 -6.62 -6.13 0.92
CA PHE A 181 -6.55 -5.80 2.34
C PHE A 181 -6.50 -7.10 3.13
N GLN A 182 -5.32 -7.43 3.64
CA GLN A 182 -5.09 -8.65 4.37
C GLN A 182 -4.90 -8.34 5.85
N SER A 183 -5.69 -8.97 6.71
CA SER A 183 -5.49 -8.89 8.16
C SER A 183 -4.10 -9.37 8.56
N MET A 184 -3.49 -8.69 9.52
CA MET A 184 -2.36 -9.26 10.27
C MET A 184 -2.86 -10.31 11.27
N GLY A 185 -1.96 -11.10 11.87
CA GLY A 185 -2.33 -12.03 12.95
C GLY A 185 -2.83 -11.33 14.21
N ASN A 186 -3.82 -11.93 14.86
CA ASN A 186 -4.24 -11.51 16.20
C ASN A 186 -3.17 -11.89 17.24
N PRO A 187 -3.06 -11.14 18.34
CA PRO A 187 -2.17 -11.53 19.44
C PRO A 187 -2.59 -12.87 20.05
N VAL A 188 -1.61 -13.69 20.45
CA VAL A 188 -1.80 -14.93 21.19
C VAL A 188 -1.53 -14.68 22.66
N ARG A 189 -2.49 -15.02 23.52
CA ARG A 189 -2.43 -14.67 24.94
C ARG A 189 -1.37 -15.45 25.71
N ALA A 190 -0.72 -14.80 26.66
CA ALA A 190 0.33 -15.37 27.49
C ALA A 190 -0.09 -16.60 28.31
N ASN A 191 -1.38 -16.73 28.63
CA ASN A 191 -1.92 -17.86 29.40
C ASN A 191 -2.01 -19.15 28.59
N SER A 192 -1.83 -19.10 27.28
CA SER A 192 -1.78 -20.28 26.39
C SER A 192 -0.45 -21.04 26.49
N LYS A 193 0.29 -20.99 27.61
CA LYS A 193 1.69 -21.44 27.77
C LYS A 193 2.00 -22.86 27.29
N ASP A 194 0.99 -23.69 27.10
CA ASP A 194 1.11 -25.09 26.64
C ASP A 194 1.86 -25.24 25.30
N TRP A 195 1.87 -24.20 24.46
CA TRP A 195 2.63 -24.17 23.21
C TRP A 195 4.12 -23.82 23.33
N ILE A 196 4.59 -23.18 24.40
CA ILE A 196 6.01 -22.79 24.54
C ILE A 196 6.74 -23.91 25.28
N VAL A 197 7.51 -24.69 24.55
CA VAL A 197 8.21 -25.88 25.07
C VAL A 197 9.69 -25.65 25.37
N LYS A 198 10.26 -24.56 24.83
CA LYS A 198 11.64 -24.14 25.07
C LYS A 198 11.70 -22.64 25.28
N ASN A 199 12.19 -22.24 26.45
CA ASN A 199 12.38 -20.85 26.85
C ASN A 199 13.31 -20.87 28.07
N THR A 200 14.60 -21.04 27.82
CA THR A 200 15.63 -21.24 28.84
C THR A 200 15.69 -20.06 29.81
N ASP A 201 15.48 -18.85 29.30
CA ASP A 201 15.58 -17.60 30.06
C ASP A 201 14.24 -17.17 30.71
N GLY A 202 13.13 -17.82 30.34
CA GLY A 202 11.79 -17.60 30.90
C GLY A 202 11.13 -16.29 30.48
N SER A 203 11.66 -15.58 29.48
CA SER A 203 11.11 -14.30 29.01
C SER A 203 9.89 -14.48 28.11
N LEU A 204 8.83 -13.72 28.38
CA LEU A 204 7.62 -13.66 27.55
C LEU A 204 7.27 -12.25 27.10
N ILE A 205 8.00 -11.24 27.58
CA ILE A 205 7.74 -9.84 27.24
C ILE A 205 8.27 -9.56 25.84
N ASN A 206 7.54 -8.76 25.06
CA ASN A 206 7.96 -8.32 23.71
C ASN A 206 8.19 -9.51 22.76
N THR A 207 7.36 -10.55 22.92
CA THR A 207 7.41 -11.76 22.10
C THR A 207 6.64 -11.50 20.80
N VAL A 208 7.28 -11.75 19.68
CA VAL A 208 6.73 -11.53 18.34
C VAL A 208 6.51 -12.86 17.64
N ILE A 209 5.34 -13.02 17.04
CA ILE A 209 5.04 -14.12 16.13
C ILE A 209 5.42 -13.64 14.73
N PRO A 210 6.46 -14.20 14.11
CA PRO A 210 6.77 -13.87 12.76
C PRO A 210 5.71 -14.40 11.78
N THR A 211 5.63 -13.70 10.66
CA THR A 211 4.96 -14.17 9.45
C THR A 211 5.91 -14.02 8.26
N PHE A 212 5.61 -14.72 7.16
CA PHE A 212 6.44 -14.72 5.97
C PHE A 212 6.80 -13.31 5.51
N GLU A 213 5.81 -12.44 5.35
CA GLU A 213 6.04 -11.09 4.85
C GLU A 213 6.65 -10.13 5.88
N THR A 214 6.67 -10.48 7.16
CA THR A 214 7.19 -9.60 8.22
C THR A 214 8.69 -9.79 8.50
N ILE A 215 9.24 -10.96 8.18
CA ILE A 215 10.66 -11.27 8.47
C ILE A 215 11.41 -11.96 7.33
N HIS A 216 10.73 -12.75 6.50
CA HIS A 216 11.37 -13.51 5.41
C HIS A 216 11.60 -12.67 4.14
N PHE A 217 11.18 -11.39 4.12
CA PHE A 217 11.46 -10.42 3.05
C PHE A 217 12.96 -10.35 2.69
N GLY A 218 13.83 -10.49 3.69
CA GLY A 218 15.29 -10.48 3.53
C GLY A 218 15.83 -11.56 2.59
N MET A 219 15.08 -12.62 2.33
CA MET A 219 15.48 -13.69 1.40
C MET A 219 15.41 -13.26 -0.07
N PHE A 220 14.72 -12.17 -0.38
CA PHE A 220 14.49 -11.72 -1.74
C PHE A 220 15.20 -10.41 -2.04
N GLY A 221 15.48 -10.17 -3.32
CA GLY A 221 15.97 -8.89 -3.81
C GLY A 221 14.91 -7.80 -3.73
N GLU A 222 15.36 -6.55 -3.78
CA GLU A 222 14.52 -5.37 -3.56
C GLU A 222 13.30 -5.29 -4.49
N GLU A 223 13.43 -5.73 -5.74
CA GLU A 223 12.35 -5.63 -6.72
C GLU A 223 11.23 -6.63 -6.44
N ILE A 224 11.56 -7.81 -5.94
CA ILE A 224 10.55 -8.77 -5.46
C ILE A 224 9.84 -8.21 -4.23
N GLN A 225 10.59 -7.66 -3.27
CA GLN A 225 9.98 -7.07 -2.08
C GLN A 225 9.02 -5.91 -2.42
N LYS A 226 9.39 -5.06 -3.40
CA LYS A 226 8.52 -4.01 -3.95
C LYS A 226 7.27 -4.58 -4.64
N LEU A 227 7.40 -5.68 -5.37
CA LEU A 227 6.27 -6.36 -6.02
C LEU A 227 5.33 -7.02 -5.00
N MET A 228 5.86 -7.73 -4.00
CA MET A 228 5.09 -8.40 -2.93
C MET A 228 4.13 -7.44 -2.23
N ARG A 229 4.53 -6.18 -2.10
CA ARG A 229 3.75 -5.14 -1.45
C ARG A 229 2.87 -4.30 -2.39
N SER A 230 3.09 -4.30 -3.70
CA SER A 230 2.44 -3.36 -4.63
C SER A 230 0.91 -3.47 -4.67
N GLU A 231 0.37 -4.67 -4.47
CA GLU A 231 -1.08 -4.98 -4.52
C GLU A 231 -1.67 -5.32 -3.14
N LYS A 232 -0.86 -5.23 -2.07
CA LYS A 232 -1.24 -5.64 -0.71
C LYS A 232 -1.19 -4.49 0.29
N VAL A 233 -2.18 -4.44 1.16
CA VAL A 233 -2.22 -3.64 2.39
C VAL A 233 -2.42 -4.61 3.56
N ARG A 234 -1.44 -4.66 4.46
CA ARG A 234 -1.51 -5.43 5.70
C ARG A 234 -2.18 -4.57 6.76
N VAL A 235 -3.19 -5.12 7.43
CA VAL A 235 -4.06 -4.35 8.33
C VAL A 235 -3.92 -4.87 9.75
N GLY A 236 -3.29 -4.06 10.59
CA GLY A 236 -3.25 -4.25 12.04
C GLY A 236 -4.54 -3.75 12.70
N GLN A 237 -4.66 -3.93 14.01
CA GLN A 237 -5.82 -3.47 14.77
C GLN A 237 -5.44 -2.57 15.95
N TYR A 238 -6.32 -1.61 16.23
CA TYR A 238 -6.41 -0.96 17.54
C TYR A 238 -7.83 -1.07 18.08
N ALA A 239 -7.99 -0.89 19.38
CA ALA A 239 -9.27 -0.83 20.06
C ALA A 239 -9.29 0.36 21.02
N CYS A 240 -10.45 0.99 21.18
CA CYS A 240 -10.66 2.10 22.08
C CYS A 240 -11.61 1.69 23.20
N SER A 241 -11.25 2.01 24.44
CA SER A 241 -12.06 1.75 25.62
C SER A 241 -11.86 2.86 26.66
N ARG A 242 -12.81 2.99 27.59
CA ARG A 242 -12.65 3.88 28.75
C ARG A 242 -11.85 3.19 29.85
N ASP A 243 -12.28 1.99 30.23
CA ASP A 243 -11.72 1.25 31.37
C ASP A 243 -10.90 0.01 30.94
N GLY A 244 -10.93 -0.33 29.66
CA GLY A 244 -10.26 -1.52 29.12
C GLY A 244 -8.77 -1.30 28.81
N TYR A 245 -7.99 -2.38 28.90
CA TYR A 245 -6.62 -2.48 28.39
C TYR A 245 -5.54 -1.62 29.08
N GLN A 246 -5.61 -1.50 30.42
CA GLN A 246 -4.62 -0.71 31.19
C GLN A 246 -3.17 -1.22 31.10
N ASN A 247 -2.96 -2.50 30.74
CA ASN A 247 -1.63 -3.10 30.57
C ASN A 247 -1.27 -3.35 29.09
N SER A 248 -1.79 -2.54 28.18
CA SER A 248 -1.50 -2.71 26.75
C SER A 248 -0.01 -2.56 26.43
N VAL A 249 0.44 -3.33 25.44
CA VAL A 249 1.78 -3.24 24.86
C VAL A 249 2.04 -1.88 24.17
N LYS A 250 1.01 -1.20 23.67
CA LYS A 250 1.14 0.06 22.93
C LYS A 250 -0.11 0.92 23.04
N ASP A 251 0.07 2.13 23.58
CA ASP A 251 -0.91 3.21 23.52
C ASP A 251 -0.78 3.97 22.18
N VAL A 252 -1.90 4.20 21.51
CA VAL A 252 -2.01 4.92 20.24
C VAL A 252 -3.03 6.07 20.32
N THR A 253 -3.48 6.44 21.52
CA THR A 253 -4.50 7.47 21.76
C THR A 253 -4.12 8.81 21.13
N SER A 254 -2.84 9.19 21.23
CA SER A 254 -2.30 10.42 20.64
C SER A 254 -2.35 10.44 19.10
N LEU A 255 -2.43 9.27 18.46
CA LEU A 255 -2.52 9.14 17.01
C LEU A 255 -3.97 9.24 16.50
N ILE A 256 -4.96 9.18 17.39
CA ILE A 256 -6.37 9.30 17.03
C ILE A 256 -6.74 10.78 16.84
N THR A 257 -6.54 11.26 15.62
CA THR A 257 -6.80 12.65 15.20
C THR A 257 -8.29 13.00 15.30
N GLU A 258 -8.61 14.30 15.31
CA GLU A 258 -9.99 14.77 15.22
C GLU A 258 -10.73 14.26 13.96
N SER A 259 -10.01 14.19 12.83
CA SER A 259 -10.54 13.61 11.59
C SER A 259 -10.95 12.15 11.77
N ILE A 260 -10.11 11.35 12.45
CA ILE A 260 -10.42 9.96 12.78
C ILE A 260 -11.65 9.91 13.70
N ARG A 261 -11.68 10.70 14.78
CA ARG A 261 -12.80 10.70 15.75
C ARG A 261 -14.16 11.00 15.10
N LYS A 262 -14.19 11.92 14.14
CA LYS A 262 -15.40 12.35 13.43
C LYS A 262 -15.86 11.39 12.33
N ASN A 263 -14.96 10.55 11.79
CA ASN A 263 -15.26 9.69 10.64
C ASN A 263 -15.30 8.20 10.96
N VAL A 264 -14.59 7.75 12.00
CA VAL A 264 -14.63 6.35 12.42
C VAL A 264 -15.91 6.11 13.18
N ARG A 265 -16.77 5.27 12.59
CA ARG A 265 -17.90 4.68 13.27
C ARG A 265 -17.42 3.44 14.00
N THR A 266 -17.77 3.33 15.27
CA THR A 266 -17.44 2.19 16.11
C THR A 266 -18.69 1.70 16.82
N ASP A 267 -18.71 0.40 17.05
CA ASP A 267 -19.66 -0.19 17.98
C ASP A 267 -19.02 -0.12 19.37
N THR A 268 -19.71 0.49 20.34
CA THR A 268 -19.22 0.62 21.72
C THR A 268 -20.33 0.30 22.71
N ALA A 269 -19.99 0.23 23.99
CA ALA A 269 -21.01 0.05 25.01
C ALA A 269 -22.00 1.22 25.14
N ALA A 270 -21.70 2.35 24.51
CA ALA A 270 -22.51 3.57 24.55
C ALA A 270 -23.46 3.74 23.34
N GLY A 271 -23.32 2.94 22.27
CA GLY A 271 -24.17 3.06 21.07
C GLY A 271 -23.65 2.29 19.83
N LEU A 272 -24.57 2.00 18.89
CA LEU A 272 -24.32 1.23 17.67
C LEU A 272 -23.89 2.11 16.49
N GLY A 273 -22.72 1.84 15.91
CA GLY A 273 -22.23 2.53 14.72
C GLY A 273 -22.11 4.05 14.87
N GLU A 274 -21.84 4.49 16.09
CA GLU A 274 -21.66 5.89 16.45
C GLU A 274 -20.24 6.37 16.14
N VAL A 275 -20.08 7.67 15.87
CA VAL A 275 -18.75 8.28 15.80
C VAL A 275 -18.13 8.36 17.18
N MET A 276 -16.80 8.29 17.28
CA MET A 276 -16.12 8.32 18.59
C MET A 276 -16.37 9.61 19.39
N ASP A 277 -16.80 10.71 18.74
CA ASP A 277 -16.98 12.05 19.32
C ASP A 277 -18.46 12.42 19.59
N ASN A 278 -19.25 11.51 20.19
CA ASN A 278 -20.70 11.71 20.38
C ASN A 278 -21.09 12.51 21.65
N GLY A 279 -20.35 13.58 21.97
CA GLY A 279 -20.75 14.59 22.97
C GLY A 279 -20.68 14.18 24.45
N LYS A 280 -20.34 12.92 24.78
CA LYS A 280 -20.01 12.49 26.16
C LYS A 280 -18.50 12.59 26.37
N LYS A 281 -18.06 13.73 26.93
CA LYS A 281 -16.66 14.09 27.26
C LYS A 281 -16.00 13.13 28.27
N GLU A 282 -15.62 11.94 27.85
CA GLU A 282 -14.65 11.12 28.58
C GLU A 282 -13.58 10.64 27.60
N GLU A 283 -12.31 10.74 28.00
CA GLU A 283 -11.14 10.45 27.17
C GLU A 283 -11.12 8.96 26.78
N LEU A 284 -11.49 8.65 25.54
CA LEU A 284 -11.34 7.31 24.96
C LEU A 284 -9.84 7.00 24.85
N HIS A 285 -9.40 5.97 25.56
CA HIS A 285 -8.04 5.44 25.49
C HIS A 285 -7.99 4.37 24.39
N CYS A 286 -7.13 4.57 23.40
CA CYS A 286 -7.00 3.69 22.24
C CYS A 286 -5.65 3.01 22.25
N VAL A 287 -5.66 1.68 22.13
CA VAL A 287 -4.48 0.85 22.32
C VAL A 287 -4.44 -0.34 21.37
N PHE A 288 -3.34 -1.07 21.38
CA PHE A 288 -3.32 -2.45 20.89
C PHE A 288 -4.05 -3.34 21.89
N PRO A 289 -5.03 -4.17 21.46
CA PRO A 289 -5.75 -5.08 22.37
C PRO A 289 -4.90 -6.31 22.72
N ALA A 290 -3.69 -6.09 23.26
CA ALA A 290 -2.70 -7.10 23.65
C ALA A 290 -1.92 -6.64 24.89
N ALA A 291 -1.70 -7.54 25.84
CA ALA A 291 -0.84 -7.31 27.00
C ALA A 291 0.65 -7.43 26.62
N LYS A 292 1.55 -7.01 27.53
CA LYS A 292 3.01 -7.04 27.28
C LYS A 292 3.59 -8.45 27.17
N GLU A 293 2.96 -9.41 27.84
CA GLU A 293 3.33 -10.82 27.87
C GLU A 293 2.69 -11.63 26.73
N ASP A 294 1.75 -11.02 25.99
CA ASP A 294 1.14 -11.66 24.84
C ASP A 294 2.14 -11.72 23.68
N SER A 295 2.01 -12.75 22.86
CA SER A 295 2.80 -12.89 21.63
C SER A 295 2.08 -12.20 20.47
N ILE A 296 2.74 -11.27 19.79
CA ILE A 296 2.07 -10.32 18.89
C ILE A 296 2.62 -10.42 17.47
N VAL A 297 1.78 -10.24 16.46
CA VAL A 297 2.24 -10.09 15.07
C VAL A 297 2.43 -8.60 14.77
N TYR A 298 3.68 -8.19 14.53
CA TYR A 298 4.02 -6.82 14.10
C TYR A 298 4.35 -6.76 12.61
N PRO A 299 4.26 -5.58 11.97
CA PRO A 299 4.64 -5.40 10.57
C PRO A 299 6.11 -5.75 10.30
N LEU A 300 7.02 -5.33 11.19
CA LEU A 300 8.46 -5.52 11.03
C LEU A 300 8.93 -5.10 9.61
N TYR A 301 9.43 -6.02 8.77
CA TYR A 301 9.83 -5.70 7.39
C TYR A 301 8.67 -5.47 6.40
N SER A 302 7.43 -5.81 6.78
CA SER A 302 6.23 -5.44 6.02
C SER A 302 5.73 -4.02 6.34
N ARG A 303 6.43 -3.24 7.17
CA ARG A 303 6.02 -1.89 7.60
C ARG A 303 5.68 -0.94 6.44
N ALA A 304 6.37 -1.06 5.31
CA ALA A 304 6.12 -0.26 4.11
C ALA A 304 4.72 -0.49 3.49
N ASN A 305 4.04 -1.59 3.81
CA ASN A 305 2.68 -1.88 3.37
C ASN A 305 1.69 -2.21 4.48
N SER A 306 1.99 -1.79 5.71
CA SER A 306 1.11 -1.96 6.86
C SER A 306 0.50 -0.65 7.33
N VAL A 307 -0.77 -0.73 7.76
CA VAL A 307 -1.51 0.35 8.42
C VAL A 307 -2.45 -0.26 9.46
N TYR A 308 -2.88 0.52 10.44
CA TYR A 308 -3.77 0.08 11.52
C TYR A 308 -5.16 0.72 11.38
N GLU A 309 -6.19 -0.05 11.67
CA GLU A 309 -7.59 0.40 11.68
C GLU A 309 -8.31 -0.15 12.94
N ASN A 310 -9.40 0.49 13.36
CA ASN A 310 -10.16 0.08 14.52
C ASN A 310 -10.76 -1.32 14.27
N GLY A 311 -10.42 -2.26 15.14
CA GLY A 311 -10.85 -3.64 15.04
C GLY A 311 -12.12 -3.96 15.82
N GLN A 312 -12.82 -2.99 16.42
CA GLN A 312 -13.94 -3.28 17.34
C GLN A 312 -15.27 -3.44 16.62
N VAL A 313 -15.98 -4.52 16.90
CA VAL A 313 -17.35 -4.78 16.42
C VAL A 313 -18.22 -5.27 17.56
N MET A 314 -19.53 -5.09 17.42
CA MET A 314 -20.46 -5.83 18.26
C MET A 314 -20.52 -7.31 17.91
N ARG A 315 -20.58 -8.14 18.95
CA ARG A 315 -20.88 -9.56 18.91
C ARG A 315 -22.11 -9.84 19.78
N PHE A 316 -23.20 -10.31 19.18
CA PHE A 316 -24.35 -10.77 19.94
C PHE A 316 -24.12 -12.21 20.45
N GLN A 317 -24.43 -12.49 21.70
CA GLN A 317 -24.33 -13.84 22.27
C GLN A 317 -25.55 -14.68 21.88
N LYS A 318 -25.32 -15.83 21.24
CA LYS A 318 -26.38 -16.76 20.82
C LYS A 318 -27.09 -17.31 22.07
N GLY A 319 -28.37 -16.98 22.25
CA GLY A 319 -29.26 -17.58 23.26
C GLY A 319 -29.66 -16.71 24.46
N ASN A 320 -29.02 -15.54 24.68
CA ASN A 320 -29.36 -14.65 25.80
C ASN A 320 -30.23 -13.49 25.33
N LYS A 321 -31.46 -13.42 25.88
CA LYS A 321 -32.44 -12.36 25.66
C LYS A 321 -32.52 -11.50 26.92
N LEU A 322 -32.01 -10.26 26.88
CA LEU A 322 -32.27 -9.28 27.93
C LEU A 322 -33.67 -8.71 27.71
N LYS A 323 -34.54 -8.84 28.71
CA LYS A 323 -35.88 -8.24 28.70
C LYS A 323 -35.79 -6.89 29.40
N MET A 324 -36.05 -5.81 28.67
CA MET A 324 -36.11 -4.46 29.20
C MET A 324 -37.41 -4.23 29.99
N ASP A 325 -37.45 -3.18 30.79
CA ASP A 325 -38.62 -2.79 31.60
C ASP A 325 -39.86 -2.43 30.76
N ASP A 326 -39.66 -2.04 29.50
CA ASP A 326 -40.73 -1.78 28.53
C ASP A 326 -41.21 -3.04 27.78
N GLY A 327 -40.65 -4.21 28.13
CA GLY A 327 -40.96 -5.50 27.52
C GLY A 327 -40.21 -5.79 26.21
N SER A 328 -39.37 -4.88 25.72
CA SER A 328 -38.52 -5.13 24.57
C SER A 328 -37.43 -6.17 24.89
N ILE A 329 -37.10 -6.99 23.90
CA ILE A 329 -36.07 -8.02 24.02
C ILE A 329 -34.86 -7.56 23.22
N ILE A 330 -33.76 -7.28 23.91
CA ILE A 330 -32.48 -6.98 23.26
C ILE A 330 -31.60 -8.22 23.38
N PRO A 331 -30.98 -8.70 22.29
CA PRO A 331 -29.96 -9.73 22.41
C PRO A 331 -28.79 -9.20 23.25
N ASP A 332 -28.32 -10.03 24.19
CA ASP A 332 -27.09 -9.75 24.97
C ASP A 332 -25.92 -9.58 24.00
N TRP A 333 -25.13 -8.51 24.16
CA TRP A 333 -24.03 -8.19 23.24
C TRP A 333 -22.75 -7.87 24.00
N THR A 334 -21.65 -8.17 23.34
CA THR A 334 -20.29 -7.91 23.79
C THR A 334 -19.53 -7.16 22.71
N ILE A 335 -18.50 -6.41 23.09
CA ILE A 335 -17.56 -5.84 22.12
C ILE A 335 -16.45 -6.85 21.88
N ALA A 336 -16.31 -7.27 20.64
CA ALA A 336 -15.18 -8.06 20.16
C ALA A 336 -14.19 -7.16 19.42
N SER A 337 -12.91 -7.55 19.41
CA SER A 337 -11.90 -6.91 18.56
C SER A 337 -11.04 -7.95 17.86
N GLY A 338 -10.68 -7.68 16.60
CA GLY A 338 -9.84 -8.55 15.80
C GLY A 338 -9.33 -7.83 14.55
N THR A 339 -8.14 -8.23 14.07
CA THR A 339 -7.62 -7.81 12.76
C THR A 339 -8.53 -8.25 11.61
N SER A 340 -9.28 -9.34 11.81
CA SER A 340 -10.38 -9.80 10.95
C SER A 340 -11.48 -8.78 10.72
N TYR A 341 -11.61 -7.78 11.61
CA TYR A 341 -12.59 -6.70 11.50
C TYR A 341 -11.94 -5.38 11.06
N SER A 342 -10.64 -5.18 11.31
CA SER A 342 -9.95 -4.00 10.82
C SER A 342 -9.74 -4.03 9.30
N SER A 343 -9.41 -5.20 8.73
CA SER A 343 -9.24 -5.35 7.28
C SER A 343 -10.50 -5.03 6.45
N PRO A 344 -11.70 -5.59 6.72
CA PRO A 344 -12.92 -5.20 6.01
C PRO A 344 -13.31 -3.74 6.27
N ARG A 345 -13.05 -3.19 7.46
CA ARG A 345 -13.35 -1.78 7.77
C ARG A 345 -12.55 -0.84 6.87
N ILE A 346 -11.24 -1.03 6.77
CA ILE A 346 -10.42 -0.19 5.90
C ILE A 346 -10.76 -0.41 4.41
N THR A 347 -11.19 -1.61 4.00
CA THR A 347 -11.73 -1.84 2.65
C THR A 347 -12.97 -0.99 2.37
N GLY A 348 -13.90 -0.87 3.33
CA GLY A 348 -15.03 0.04 3.23
C GLY A 348 -14.59 1.50 3.11
N GLY A 349 -13.61 1.93 3.90
CA GLY A 349 -13.02 3.27 3.80
C GLY A 349 -12.35 3.55 2.47
N ALA A 350 -11.58 2.59 1.95
CA ALA A 350 -10.94 2.64 0.64
C ALA A 350 -11.95 2.80 -0.49
N ARG A 351 -13.11 2.13 -0.39
CA ARG A 351 -14.20 2.29 -1.36
C ARG A 351 -14.75 3.71 -1.37
N GLN A 352 -14.94 4.32 -0.19
CA GLN A 352 -15.39 5.72 -0.10
C GLN A 352 -14.38 6.69 -0.71
N VAL A 353 -13.08 6.47 -0.49
CA VAL A 353 -12.02 7.27 -1.13
C VAL A 353 -12.13 7.14 -2.66
N ALA A 354 -12.25 5.93 -3.18
CA ALA A 354 -12.34 5.70 -4.62
C ALA A 354 -13.56 6.37 -5.27
N GLU A 355 -14.69 6.49 -4.57
CA GLU A 355 -15.90 7.17 -5.07
C GLU A 355 -15.71 8.68 -5.25
N LEU A 356 -14.84 9.31 -4.45
CA LEU A 356 -14.57 10.75 -4.51
C LEU A 356 -13.60 11.14 -5.61
N PHE A 357 -12.82 10.18 -6.13
CA PHE A 357 -11.79 10.42 -7.14
C PHE A 357 -12.06 9.57 -8.39
N PRO A 358 -12.99 9.99 -9.28
CA PRO A 358 -13.32 9.22 -10.48
C PRO A 358 -12.09 8.98 -11.37
N GLY A 359 -11.86 7.73 -11.75
CA GLY A 359 -10.70 7.34 -12.56
C GLY A 359 -9.45 6.98 -11.75
N ILE A 360 -9.50 7.06 -10.41
CA ILE A 360 -8.39 6.67 -9.53
C ILE A 360 -8.05 5.19 -9.71
N THR A 361 -6.78 4.84 -9.66
CA THR A 361 -6.35 3.44 -9.68
C THR A 361 -6.34 2.83 -8.27
N TYR A 362 -6.37 1.49 -8.19
CA TYR A 362 -6.28 0.77 -6.91
C TYR A 362 -5.03 1.14 -6.11
N HIS A 363 -3.91 1.32 -6.79
CA HIS A 363 -2.66 1.68 -6.16
C HIS A 363 -2.62 3.16 -5.71
N GLU A 364 -3.31 4.06 -6.41
CA GLU A 364 -3.52 5.43 -5.94
C GLU A 364 -4.41 5.45 -4.69
N VAL A 365 -5.45 4.62 -4.60
CA VAL A 365 -6.25 4.48 -3.35
C VAL A 365 -5.36 4.07 -2.17
N LYS A 366 -4.46 3.10 -2.37
CA LYS A 366 -3.45 2.72 -1.36
C LYS A 366 -2.59 3.90 -0.93
N GLN A 367 -2.10 4.69 -1.89
CA GLN A 367 -1.29 5.88 -1.62
C GLN A 367 -2.04 6.94 -0.82
N PHE A 368 -3.32 7.18 -1.12
CA PHE A 368 -4.14 8.12 -0.35
C PHE A 368 -4.25 7.68 1.10
N ILE A 369 -4.57 6.41 1.36
CA ILE A 369 -4.71 5.85 2.71
C ILE A 369 -3.41 5.99 3.51
N PHE A 370 -2.28 5.61 2.92
CA PHE A 370 -1.00 5.59 3.62
C PHE A 370 -0.44 6.99 3.87
N THR A 371 -0.50 7.86 2.88
CA THR A 371 0.09 9.20 2.98
C THR A 371 -0.71 10.12 3.90
N THR A 372 -1.97 9.78 4.20
CA THR A 372 -2.79 10.50 5.20
C THR A 372 -2.82 9.83 6.57
N ALA A 373 -2.20 8.66 6.75
CA ALA A 373 -2.14 7.98 8.04
C ALA A 373 -1.48 8.84 9.12
N SER A 374 -2.02 8.74 10.34
CA SER A 374 -1.52 9.40 11.54
C SER A 374 -0.39 8.59 12.16
N ARG A 375 0.73 9.25 12.47
CA ARG A 375 1.99 8.61 12.88
C ARG A 375 2.74 9.46 13.90
N GLU A 376 3.53 8.83 14.76
CA GLU A 376 4.33 9.51 15.78
C GLU A 376 5.52 10.28 15.19
N ASN A 377 6.15 9.69 14.18
CA ASN A 377 7.34 10.22 13.52
C ASN A 377 7.14 10.19 12.02
N ASP A 378 7.81 11.08 11.29
CA ASP A 378 7.83 11.09 9.82
C ASP A 378 8.75 9.98 9.26
N ASN A 379 8.45 8.73 9.61
CA ASN A 379 9.13 7.52 9.19
C ASN A 379 8.21 6.29 9.23
N LEU A 380 8.65 5.15 8.67
CA LEU A 380 7.98 3.87 8.86
C LEU A 380 8.40 3.27 10.21
N ASP A 381 7.43 2.67 10.90
CA ASP A 381 7.63 2.07 12.21
C ASP A 381 7.53 0.53 12.16
N ASN A 382 8.38 -0.17 12.92
CA ASN A 382 8.40 -1.64 12.94
C ASN A 382 7.12 -2.26 13.53
N ILE A 383 6.39 -1.50 14.34
CA ILE A 383 5.18 -1.91 15.05
C ILE A 383 3.93 -1.36 14.37
N LEU A 384 3.95 -0.11 13.91
CA LEU A 384 2.77 0.58 13.35
C LEU A 384 2.77 0.71 11.83
N GLY A 385 3.87 0.40 11.15
CA GLY A 385 3.98 0.62 9.71
C GLY A 385 3.86 2.11 9.36
N TRP A 386 2.84 2.44 8.58
CA TRP A 386 2.47 3.81 8.26
C TRP A 386 1.70 4.55 9.37
N GLY A 387 1.23 3.84 10.40
CA GLY A 387 0.44 4.40 11.50
C GLY A 387 -1.05 4.03 11.44
N ILE A 388 -1.90 4.88 12.01
CA ILE A 388 -3.36 4.70 12.04
C ILE A 388 -3.97 5.31 10.77
N ALA A 389 -4.80 4.55 10.05
CA ALA A 389 -5.48 5.02 8.86
C ALA A 389 -6.39 6.22 9.20
N ASP A 390 -6.28 7.30 8.43
CA ASP A 390 -7.18 8.46 8.53
C ASP A 390 -7.97 8.60 7.23
N ILE A 391 -9.05 7.82 7.12
CA ILE A 391 -9.94 7.83 5.95
C ILE A 391 -10.60 9.20 5.77
N GLY A 392 -10.90 9.91 6.86
CA GLY A 392 -11.43 11.27 6.83
C GLY A 392 -10.51 12.22 6.06
N LYS A 393 -9.20 12.14 6.35
CA LYS A 393 -8.16 12.91 5.66
C LYS A 393 -7.92 12.38 4.24
N ALA A 394 -7.94 11.07 4.00
CA ALA A 394 -7.79 10.48 2.66
C ALA A 394 -8.88 10.95 1.68
N LYS A 395 -10.13 11.11 2.13
CA LYS A 395 -11.23 11.66 1.33
C LYS A 395 -10.99 13.10 0.86
N ARG A 396 -10.08 13.83 1.51
CA ARG A 396 -9.71 15.22 1.19
C ARG A 396 -8.51 15.33 0.24
N GLY A 397 -8.00 14.21 -0.28
CA GLY A 397 -6.85 14.18 -1.18
C GLY A 397 -5.61 13.53 -0.56
N ILE A 398 -4.55 13.44 -1.36
CA ILE A 398 -3.27 12.85 -0.92
C ILE A 398 -2.55 13.77 0.08
N GLY A 399 -1.82 13.19 1.05
CA GLY A 399 -1.02 13.97 2.02
C GLY A 399 0.45 14.11 1.67
N SER A 400 0.97 13.21 0.83
CA SER A 400 2.39 13.18 0.45
C SER A 400 2.56 12.45 -0.89
N LEU A 401 3.50 12.92 -1.72
CA LEU A 401 3.97 12.20 -2.89
C LEU A 401 5.19 11.37 -2.49
N ASN A 402 4.96 10.13 -2.05
CA ASN A 402 6.03 9.26 -1.58
C ASN A 402 6.62 8.41 -2.73
N ALA A 403 7.92 8.55 -3.00
CA ALA A 403 8.60 7.88 -4.11
C ALA A 403 8.55 6.35 -4.00
N GLY A 404 8.65 5.81 -2.78
CA GLY A 404 8.59 4.37 -2.51
C GLY A 404 7.26 3.74 -2.91
N LEU A 405 6.14 4.43 -2.66
CA LEU A 405 4.82 3.99 -3.12
C LEU A 405 4.66 4.20 -4.62
N VAL A 406 5.06 5.35 -5.16
CA VAL A 406 4.97 5.62 -6.60
C VAL A 406 5.70 4.56 -7.43
N GLU A 407 6.90 4.17 -7.00
CA GLU A 407 7.72 3.16 -7.68
C GLU A 407 7.05 1.78 -7.76
N GLU A 408 6.19 1.40 -6.80
CA GLU A 408 5.48 0.12 -6.83
C GLU A 408 4.55 -0.01 -8.05
N GLN A 409 4.16 1.12 -8.64
CA GLN A 409 3.31 1.12 -9.83
C GLN A 409 4.02 0.66 -11.10
N LYS A 410 5.36 0.65 -11.12
CA LYS A 410 6.13 0.30 -12.34
C LYS A 410 5.91 -1.13 -12.82
N PHE A 411 5.38 -2.00 -11.97
CA PHE A 411 5.04 -3.39 -12.29
C PHE A 411 3.71 -3.52 -13.05
N PHE A 412 2.92 -2.45 -13.14
CA PHE A 412 1.64 -2.47 -13.85
C PHE A 412 1.79 -2.03 -15.31
N THR A 413 1.05 -2.69 -16.21
CA THR A 413 1.05 -2.37 -17.64
C THR A 413 0.76 -0.90 -17.90
N GLY A 414 1.66 -0.24 -18.63
CA GLY A 414 1.55 1.15 -19.04
C GLY A 414 1.93 2.17 -17.97
N MET A 415 2.28 1.72 -16.76
CA MET A 415 2.63 2.63 -15.66
C MET A 415 4.11 3.00 -15.64
N TYR A 416 5.01 2.18 -16.18
CA TYR A 416 6.46 2.41 -16.08
C TYR A 416 6.87 3.84 -16.52
N ASP A 417 6.54 4.24 -17.74
CA ASP A 417 6.91 5.57 -18.25
C ASP A 417 6.07 6.69 -17.61
N ARG A 418 4.88 6.38 -17.06
CA ARG A 418 4.01 7.35 -16.37
C ARG A 418 4.60 7.75 -15.02
N VAL A 419 5.14 6.79 -14.29
CA VAL A 419 5.67 7.01 -12.94
C VAL A 419 7.18 7.19 -12.88
N LYS A 420 7.92 6.95 -13.98
CA LYS A 420 9.38 7.09 -14.00
C LYS A 420 9.84 8.13 -15.02
N GLY A 421 10.55 9.14 -14.55
CA GLY A 421 11.24 10.14 -15.37
C GLY A 421 12.41 9.55 -16.15
N LYS A 422 12.86 10.25 -17.20
CA LYS A 422 14.09 9.89 -17.95
C LYS A 422 15.37 10.04 -17.12
N ASP A 423 15.28 10.80 -16.03
CA ASP A 423 16.31 11.04 -15.03
C ASP A 423 16.11 10.19 -13.77
N GLY A 424 15.10 9.30 -13.77
CA GLY A 424 14.82 8.35 -12.69
C GLY A 424 13.82 8.82 -11.69
N MET A 425 13.49 10.12 -11.68
CA MET A 425 12.57 10.71 -10.72
C MET A 425 11.21 10.00 -10.77
N PRO A 426 10.70 9.51 -9.64
CA PRO A 426 9.33 9.06 -9.52
C PRO A 426 8.31 10.20 -9.69
N PHE A 427 7.22 9.92 -10.39
CA PHE A 427 6.10 10.84 -10.56
C PHE A 427 4.79 10.21 -10.11
N PHE A 428 4.11 10.87 -9.19
CA PHE A 428 2.71 10.56 -8.92
C PHE A 428 1.89 10.92 -10.16
N TRP A 429 1.26 9.92 -10.79
CA TRP A 429 0.50 10.09 -12.03
C TRP A 429 -0.97 10.34 -11.71
N VAL A 430 -1.51 11.48 -12.15
CA VAL A 430 -2.93 11.85 -11.98
C VAL A 430 -3.55 11.97 -13.36
N GLU A 431 -4.43 11.04 -13.72
CA GLU A 431 -5.13 11.04 -15.01
C GLU A 431 -6.63 11.21 -14.79
N ILE A 432 -7.11 12.45 -14.94
CA ILE A 432 -8.52 12.79 -14.68
C ILE A 432 -9.27 12.84 -16.01
N GLN A 433 -10.35 12.09 -16.10
CA GLN A 433 -11.18 12.01 -17.30
C GLN A 433 -11.89 13.34 -17.60
N GLU A 434 -12.24 13.54 -18.87
CA GLU A 434 -12.98 14.71 -19.33
C GLU A 434 -14.29 14.90 -18.55
N GLY A 435 -14.56 16.14 -18.13
CA GLY A 435 -15.76 16.46 -17.33
C GLY A 435 -15.73 15.98 -15.87
N LYS A 436 -14.61 15.43 -15.39
CA LYS A 436 -14.40 15.07 -13.98
C LYS A 436 -13.40 16.01 -13.32
N GLU A 437 -13.49 16.09 -11.99
CA GLU A 437 -12.58 16.88 -11.17
C GLU A 437 -12.18 16.15 -9.90
N TRP A 438 -10.95 16.37 -9.45
CA TRP A 438 -10.45 15.94 -8.14
C TRP A 438 -10.12 17.17 -7.29
N ASN A 439 -10.50 17.13 -6.02
CA ASN A 439 -10.25 18.20 -5.05
C ASN A 439 -9.28 17.71 -3.98
N TRP A 440 -8.14 18.39 -3.83
CA TRP A 440 -7.12 18.10 -2.84
C TRP A 440 -7.00 19.26 -1.84
N ASP A 441 -7.56 19.07 -0.65
CA ASP A 441 -7.56 20.05 0.44
C ASP A 441 -6.41 19.86 1.43
N ASN A 442 -5.73 18.72 1.38
CA ASN A 442 -4.58 18.46 2.23
C ASN A 442 -3.35 19.21 1.73
N ASP A 443 -2.52 19.68 2.65
CA ASP A 443 -1.15 20.06 2.31
C ASP A 443 -0.40 18.82 1.82
N ILE A 444 0.39 19.01 0.76
CA ILE A 444 1.08 17.94 0.03
C ILE A 444 2.58 18.09 0.24
N GLN A 445 3.19 17.06 0.81
CA GLN A 445 4.64 17.00 1.03
C GLN A 445 5.32 15.96 0.14
N GLY A 446 6.66 15.94 0.13
CA GLY A 446 7.44 14.88 -0.52
C GLY A 446 7.49 13.58 0.31
N SER A 447 8.45 12.73 -0.02
CA SER A 447 8.80 11.52 0.75
C SER A 447 9.20 11.85 2.20
N MET A 448 9.16 10.85 3.07
CA MET A 448 9.45 11.00 4.50
C MET A 448 10.86 11.57 4.73
N THR A 449 11.01 12.43 5.72
CA THR A 449 12.28 13.12 5.98
C THR A 449 13.19 12.40 6.96
N LYS A 450 12.66 11.47 7.77
CA LYS A 450 13.41 10.82 8.85
C LYS A 450 13.71 9.36 8.53
N LYS A 451 14.83 9.09 7.88
CA LYS A 451 15.29 7.70 7.69
C LYS A 451 15.62 7.05 9.05
N PRO A 452 14.96 5.94 9.44
CA PRO A 452 15.24 5.26 10.69
C PRO A 452 16.64 4.62 10.69
N GLN A 453 17.26 4.55 11.87
CA GLN A 453 18.63 4.07 12.05
C GLN A 453 18.67 2.92 13.07
N GLY A 454 19.73 2.10 12.98
CA GLY A 454 19.99 1.03 13.93
C GLY A 454 19.06 -0.17 13.80
N LYS A 455 19.00 -0.95 14.87
CA LYS A 455 18.23 -2.19 14.97
C LYS A 455 17.28 -2.11 16.15
N THR A 456 16.17 -2.85 16.08
CA THR A 456 15.29 -3.09 17.22
C THR A 456 15.23 -4.59 17.50
N CYS A 457 15.33 -4.97 18.76
CA CYS A 457 15.38 -6.36 19.17
C CYS A 457 14.05 -6.79 19.79
N TYR A 458 13.63 -7.99 19.42
CA TYR A 458 12.42 -8.64 19.88
C TYR A 458 12.76 -10.04 20.35
N ASN A 459 11.91 -10.60 21.22
CA ASN A 459 11.91 -12.04 21.43
C ASN A 459 11.04 -12.63 20.32
N MET A 460 11.47 -13.69 19.65
CA MET A 460 10.73 -14.26 18.53
C MET A 460 10.30 -15.68 18.83
N LEU A 461 9.04 -15.98 18.52
CA LEU A 461 8.58 -17.35 18.47
C LEU A 461 9.07 -18.01 17.20
N VAL A 462 9.64 -19.20 17.37
CA VAL A 462 10.03 -20.06 16.27
C VAL A 462 9.51 -21.47 16.55
N ASP A 463 9.20 -22.19 15.49
CA ASP A 463 8.78 -23.58 15.56
C ASP A 463 9.86 -24.49 16.18
N THR A 464 9.44 -25.66 16.65
CA THR A 464 10.36 -26.73 17.09
C THR A 464 10.16 -27.99 16.25
N VAL A 465 11.16 -28.87 16.23
CA VAL A 465 11.06 -30.19 15.60
C VAL A 465 10.45 -31.23 16.53
N ASP A 466 9.55 -32.04 15.99
CA ASP A 466 9.15 -33.30 16.59
C ASP A 466 10.30 -34.31 16.50
N LYS A 467 10.84 -34.68 17.67
CA LYS A 467 11.95 -35.63 17.78
C LYS A 467 11.61 -37.04 17.29
N ASN A 468 10.34 -37.42 17.26
CA ASN A 468 9.91 -38.76 16.84
C ASN A 468 9.84 -38.90 15.32
N THR A 469 9.46 -37.81 14.64
CA THR A 469 9.18 -37.83 13.20
C THR A 469 10.22 -37.05 12.39
N GLY A 470 11.00 -36.19 13.04
CA GLY A 470 12.00 -35.33 12.38
C GLY A 470 11.41 -34.14 11.63
N TYR A 471 10.10 -33.94 11.69
CA TYR A 471 9.39 -32.84 11.05
C TYR A 471 9.14 -31.69 12.04
N THR A 472 9.07 -30.47 11.50
CA THR A 472 8.55 -29.30 12.19
C THR A 472 7.13 -29.53 12.73
N ASN A 473 6.89 -29.22 14.01
CA ASN A 473 5.54 -29.22 14.60
C ASN A 473 4.67 -28.16 13.89
N ALA A 474 3.34 -28.35 13.84
CA ALA A 474 2.52 -27.34 13.18
C ALA A 474 2.61 -26.00 13.91
N THR A 475 2.45 -24.91 13.15
CA THR A 475 2.52 -23.54 13.67
C THR A 475 1.62 -23.37 14.89
N GLY A 476 2.20 -22.83 15.96
CA GLY A 476 1.49 -22.58 17.20
C GLY A 476 1.28 -23.80 18.11
N GLU A 477 1.77 -25.00 17.75
CA GLU A 477 1.63 -26.21 18.59
C GLU A 477 2.78 -26.37 19.60
N LYS A 478 4.03 -26.21 19.15
CA LYS A 478 5.23 -26.35 19.98
C LYS A 478 6.34 -25.42 19.50
N ASN A 479 6.57 -24.36 20.26
CA ASN A 479 7.45 -23.26 19.92
C ASN A 479 8.59 -23.08 20.93
N ALA A 480 9.67 -22.49 20.43
CA ALA A 480 10.77 -21.94 21.19
C ALA A 480 10.68 -20.41 21.20
N VAL A 481 11.16 -19.78 22.28
CA VAL A 481 11.35 -18.34 22.35
C VAL A 481 12.84 -18.05 22.13
N ILE A 482 13.17 -17.41 21.02
CA ILE A 482 14.54 -16.97 20.73
C ILE A 482 14.68 -15.52 21.14
N GLU A 483 15.51 -15.28 22.16
CA GLU A 483 15.69 -13.95 22.70
C GLU A 483 16.56 -13.05 21.82
N ASN A 484 16.32 -11.75 21.91
CA ASN A 484 17.17 -10.70 21.33
C ASN A 484 17.41 -10.86 19.82
N MET A 485 16.39 -11.29 19.09
CA MET A 485 16.37 -11.31 17.63
C MET A 485 16.21 -9.89 17.11
N CYS A 486 17.35 -9.27 16.76
CA CYS A 486 17.38 -7.89 16.27
C CYS A 486 17.11 -7.82 14.76
N ILE A 487 16.20 -6.93 14.35
CA ILE A 487 15.92 -6.59 12.95
C ILE A 487 16.38 -5.18 12.63
N GLN A 488 16.65 -4.91 11.35
CA GLN A 488 16.99 -3.57 10.90
C GLN A 488 15.76 -2.65 10.94
N ASN A 489 15.94 -1.43 11.42
CA ASN A 489 14.88 -0.41 11.36
C ASN A 489 14.69 0.14 9.94
N PHE A 490 15.60 -0.19 9.02
CA PHE A 490 15.59 0.17 7.61
C PHE A 490 16.10 -1.00 6.77
N ILE A 491 15.40 -1.35 5.69
CA ILE A 491 15.90 -2.31 4.69
C ILE A 491 16.08 -1.64 3.31
N PRO A 492 16.98 -2.13 2.44
CA PRO A 492 17.30 -1.46 1.18
C PRO A 492 16.09 -1.18 0.27
N SER A 493 15.10 -2.07 0.25
CA SER A 493 13.86 -1.91 -0.54
C SER A 493 12.98 -0.74 -0.09
N GLU A 494 13.28 -0.13 1.06
CA GLU A 494 12.62 1.04 1.63
C GLU A 494 13.31 2.37 1.29
N LYS A 495 14.46 2.34 0.61
CA LYS A 495 15.24 3.53 0.26
C LYS A 495 14.36 4.69 -0.23
N ASN A 496 13.46 4.41 -1.17
CA ASN A 496 12.68 5.43 -1.86
C ASN A 496 11.51 5.99 -1.02
N PHE A 497 11.23 5.44 0.16
CA PHE A 497 10.26 6.06 1.07
C PHE A 497 10.81 7.29 1.78
N TYR A 498 12.14 7.45 1.80
CA TYR A 498 12.85 8.48 2.53
C TYR A 498 13.56 9.43 1.58
N ARG A 499 13.31 10.72 1.74
CA ARG A 499 13.86 11.80 0.93
C ARG A 499 15.37 11.95 1.15
N ASP A 500 16.14 11.91 0.06
CA ASP A 500 17.52 12.37 -0.02
C ASP A 500 17.66 13.35 -1.19
N ILE A 501 18.03 14.61 -0.88
CA ILE A 501 18.13 15.68 -1.88
C ILE A 501 19.19 15.40 -2.96
N ASN A 502 20.14 14.51 -2.67
CA ASN A 502 21.20 14.13 -3.59
C ASN A 502 20.85 12.89 -4.42
N ASP A 503 19.72 12.25 -4.14
CA ASP A 503 19.26 11.05 -4.84
C ASP A 503 17.91 11.29 -5.50
N ILE A 504 17.97 11.49 -6.82
CA ILE A 504 16.82 11.80 -7.66
C ILE A 504 15.71 10.74 -7.59
N GLU A 505 16.05 9.47 -7.31
CA GLU A 505 15.07 8.38 -7.21
C GLU A 505 14.24 8.44 -5.93
N THR A 506 14.66 9.23 -4.95
CA THR A 506 13.95 9.41 -3.67
C THR A 506 13.07 10.67 -3.64
N LEU A 507 13.27 11.56 -4.62
CA LEU A 507 12.46 12.75 -4.82
C LEU A 507 11.21 12.40 -5.62
N THR A 508 10.11 13.11 -5.41
CA THR A 508 8.86 12.79 -6.10
C THR A 508 8.29 14.03 -6.76
N GLY A 509 7.95 13.90 -8.04
CA GLY A 509 7.19 14.88 -8.81
C GLY A 509 5.71 14.52 -8.91
N LEU A 510 4.94 15.43 -9.52
CA LEU A 510 3.53 15.23 -9.85
C LEU A 510 3.35 15.34 -11.37
N ARG A 511 2.66 14.39 -11.99
CA ARG A 511 2.21 14.49 -13.38
C ARG A 511 0.70 14.57 -13.43
N LYS A 512 0.18 15.71 -13.88
CA LYS A 512 -1.24 15.87 -14.17
C LYS A 512 -1.48 15.66 -15.67
N ALA A 513 -2.26 14.64 -16.01
CA ALA A 513 -2.71 14.28 -17.34
C ALA A 513 -4.24 14.07 -17.39
N GLY A 514 -4.77 13.74 -18.56
CA GLY A 514 -6.20 13.63 -18.81
C GLY A 514 -6.88 15.01 -18.87
N LYS A 515 -7.96 15.09 -19.65
CA LYS A 515 -8.64 16.36 -19.94
C LYS A 515 -9.42 16.98 -18.76
N GLY A 516 -9.61 16.24 -17.68
CA GLY A 516 -10.27 16.72 -16.47
C GLY A 516 -9.45 17.70 -15.65
N ARG A 517 -10.02 18.14 -14.51
CA ARG A 517 -9.45 19.19 -13.65
C ARG A 517 -8.92 18.63 -12.33
N LEU A 518 -7.74 19.08 -11.92
CA LEU A 518 -7.22 18.89 -10.56
C LEU A 518 -7.25 20.22 -9.81
N ASN A 519 -7.96 20.29 -8.69
CA ASN A 519 -8.00 21.46 -7.82
C ASN A 519 -7.14 21.20 -6.57
N ILE A 520 -6.15 22.05 -6.31
CA ILE A 520 -5.28 21.98 -5.13
C ILE A 520 -5.54 23.20 -4.25
N PHE A 521 -6.10 22.94 -3.07
CA PHE A 521 -6.37 23.95 -2.04
C PHE A 521 -5.31 23.95 -0.94
N GLY A 522 -4.64 22.82 -0.70
CA GLY A 522 -3.50 22.72 0.21
C GLY A 522 -2.21 23.29 -0.36
N LYS A 523 -1.25 23.58 0.51
CA LYS A 523 0.12 23.98 0.14
C LYS A 523 0.86 22.79 -0.48
N VAL A 524 1.74 23.05 -1.47
CA VAL A 524 2.57 22.00 -2.09
C VAL A 524 4.05 22.22 -1.80
N GLU A 525 4.67 21.29 -1.10
CA GLU A 525 6.08 21.30 -0.69
C GLU A 525 6.77 19.98 -1.07
N ILE A 526 7.20 19.89 -2.33
CA ILE A 526 7.91 18.74 -2.88
C ILE A 526 9.24 19.20 -3.50
N ASP A 527 10.21 18.28 -3.59
CA ASP A 527 11.51 18.56 -4.21
C ASP A 527 11.55 18.20 -5.69
N GLY A 528 10.64 17.33 -6.15
CA GLY A 528 10.44 17.04 -7.56
C GLY A 528 9.61 18.12 -8.25
N VAL A 529 9.38 17.97 -9.55
CA VAL A 529 8.68 18.95 -10.39
C VAL A 529 7.20 18.59 -10.56
N ILE A 530 6.34 19.60 -10.71
CA ILE A 530 4.96 19.41 -11.15
C ILE A 530 4.91 19.56 -12.67
N GLN A 531 4.51 18.54 -13.39
CA GLN A 531 4.29 18.57 -14.84
C GLN A 531 2.80 18.54 -15.12
N VAL A 532 2.28 19.64 -15.65
CA VAL A 532 0.90 19.71 -16.14
C VAL A 532 0.93 19.41 -17.63
N LEU A 533 0.58 18.17 -17.95
CA LEU A 533 0.77 17.56 -19.27
C LEU A 533 -0.48 17.71 -20.15
N GLU A 534 -1.66 17.63 -19.54
CA GLU A 534 -2.97 17.73 -20.20
C GLU A 534 -4.06 18.17 -19.21
N GLY A 535 -5.09 18.84 -19.73
CA GLY A 535 -6.26 19.26 -18.97
C GLY A 535 -5.97 20.48 -18.10
N GLU A 536 -6.72 20.62 -17.00
CA GLU A 536 -6.64 21.81 -16.14
C GLU A 536 -6.12 21.48 -14.74
N MET A 537 -5.32 22.39 -14.18
CA MET A 537 -4.90 22.38 -12.79
C MET A 537 -5.19 23.73 -12.14
N SER A 538 -5.97 23.74 -11.06
CA SER A 538 -6.27 24.94 -10.26
C SER A 538 -5.45 24.94 -8.97
N ILE A 539 -4.83 26.06 -8.64
CA ILE A 539 -3.96 26.25 -7.47
C ILE A 539 -4.49 27.41 -6.64
N CYS A 540 -4.83 27.12 -5.39
CA CYS A 540 -5.41 28.09 -4.45
C CYS A 540 -4.51 28.35 -3.21
N SER A 541 -3.27 27.87 -3.24
CA SER A 541 -2.30 27.98 -2.13
C SER A 541 -0.86 28.03 -2.64
N ASP A 542 0.09 28.16 -1.71
CA ASP A 542 1.52 28.28 -2.03
C ASP A 542 2.06 26.99 -2.66
N VAL A 543 2.91 27.15 -3.68
CA VAL A 543 3.61 26.04 -4.36
C VAL A 543 5.12 26.27 -4.32
N ASN A 544 5.81 25.46 -3.52
CA ASN A 544 7.23 25.56 -3.23
C ASN A 544 8.10 24.68 -4.14
N THR A 545 7.65 24.45 -5.37
CA THR A 545 8.40 23.72 -6.41
C THR A 545 8.26 24.38 -7.80
N GLU A 546 8.98 23.86 -8.79
CA GLU A 546 8.81 24.20 -10.20
C GLU A 546 7.53 23.56 -10.76
N ILE A 547 6.80 24.34 -11.56
CA ILE A 547 5.64 23.89 -12.33
C ILE A 547 5.96 24.03 -13.82
N GLU A 548 5.88 22.92 -14.56
CA GLU A 548 6.07 22.84 -16.01
C GLU A 548 4.71 22.73 -16.69
N VAL A 549 4.40 23.68 -17.59
CA VAL A 549 3.07 23.83 -18.20
C VAL A 549 3.14 23.51 -19.70
N TYR A 550 2.77 22.29 -20.07
CA TYR A 550 2.92 21.73 -21.43
C TYR A 550 1.80 22.17 -22.38
N GLU A 551 2.03 22.09 -23.68
CA GLU A 551 1.16 22.60 -24.77
C GLU A 551 -0.36 22.34 -24.61
N ASN A 552 -0.75 21.16 -24.14
CA ASN A 552 -2.15 20.74 -24.04
C ASN A 552 -2.78 20.97 -22.65
N SER A 553 -2.17 21.84 -21.84
CA SER A 553 -2.59 22.07 -20.46
C SER A 553 -3.00 23.51 -20.17
N LYS A 554 -3.73 23.68 -19.08
CA LYS A 554 -4.07 24.98 -18.50
C LYS A 554 -3.81 24.96 -16.99
N ILE A 555 -3.21 26.02 -16.48
CA ILE A 555 -3.15 26.30 -15.05
C ILE A 555 -4.01 27.53 -14.73
N LEU A 556 -4.79 27.43 -13.65
CA LEU A 556 -5.44 28.55 -13.01
C LEU A 556 -4.82 28.74 -11.62
N VAL A 557 -4.23 29.90 -11.35
CA VAL A 557 -3.83 30.29 -9.99
C VAL A 557 -4.86 31.29 -9.50
N ASN A 558 -5.67 30.88 -8.53
CA ASN A 558 -6.75 31.72 -8.02
C ASN A 558 -6.49 32.09 -6.56
N SER A 559 -6.11 33.35 -6.35
CA SER A 559 -5.97 33.91 -5.03
C SER A 559 -7.23 34.69 -4.65
N ASP A 560 -7.86 34.30 -3.54
CA ASP A 560 -8.87 35.15 -2.92
C ASP A 560 -8.27 36.54 -2.62
N LYS A 561 -9.07 37.61 -2.76
CA LYS A 561 -8.60 39.01 -2.76
C LYS A 561 -7.75 39.40 -1.52
N ASN A 562 -7.87 38.67 -0.41
CA ASN A 562 -7.17 38.95 0.85
C ASN A 562 -5.94 38.05 1.11
N ARG A 563 -5.73 36.99 0.34
CA ARG A 563 -4.57 36.09 0.49
C ARG A 563 -3.57 36.39 -0.61
N LYS A 564 -2.28 36.16 -0.33
CA LYS A 564 -1.21 36.18 -1.34
C LYS A 564 -0.76 34.76 -1.59
N ILE A 565 -0.71 34.35 -2.87
CA ILE A 565 -0.15 33.05 -3.28
C ILE A 565 1.29 33.24 -3.75
N ASN A 566 2.20 32.41 -3.26
CA ASN A 566 3.60 32.36 -3.67
C ASN A 566 3.86 31.10 -4.49
N ILE A 567 4.40 31.28 -5.70
CA ILE A 567 4.87 30.20 -6.56
C ILE A 567 6.38 30.29 -6.72
N LYS A 568 7.11 29.22 -6.42
CA LYS A 568 8.57 29.17 -6.50
C LYS A 568 9.05 29.33 -7.94
N LYS A 569 8.52 28.53 -8.87
CA LYS A 569 8.92 28.64 -10.28
C LYS A 569 7.83 28.13 -11.22
N ILE A 570 7.67 28.79 -12.36
CA ILE A 570 6.79 28.35 -13.46
C ILE A 570 7.58 28.33 -14.78
N ALA A 571 7.51 27.24 -15.53
CA ALA A 571 8.01 27.12 -16.89
C ALA A 571 6.84 26.94 -17.87
N VAL A 572 6.68 27.90 -18.78
CA VAL A 572 5.61 27.92 -19.79
C VAL A 572 6.12 27.26 -21.07
N LEU A 573 5.72 26.00 -21.28
CA LEU A 573 6.19 25.11 -22.34
C LEU A 573 5.12 24.94 -23.42
N GLY A 574 4.34 25.99 -23.67
CA GLY A 574 3.25 26.02 -24.64
C GLY A 574 1.85 25.95 -24.04
N GLY A 575 1.68 25.57 -22.77
CA GLY A 575 0.37 25.56 -22.12
C GLY A 575 -0.12 26.95 -21.68
N ASN A 576 -1.38 27.01 -21.25
CA ASN A 576 -2.07 28.24 -20.85
C ASN A 576 -1.99 28.49 -19.34
N ILE A 577 -1.90 29.75 -18.93
CA ILE A 577 -1.83 30.16 -17.53
C ILE A 577 -2.78 31.33 -17.29
N ASP A 578 -3.63 31.20 -16.29
CA ASP A 578 -4.53 32.25 -15.81
C ASP A 578 -4.18 32.60 -14.36
N LEU A 579 -3.74 33.83 -14.11
CA LEU A 579 -3.29 34.30 -12.79
C LEU A 579 -4.31 35.31 -12.24
N LYS A 580 -4.97 35.01 -11.14
CA LYS A 580 -6.02 35.86 -10.55
C LYS A 580 -5.72 36.23 -9.10
N GLY A 581 -5.97 37.49 -8.76
CA GLY A 581 -5.85 38.02 -7.40
C GLY A 581 -4.44 38.51 -7.08
N ASN A 582 -3.90 38.14 -5.91
CA ASN A 582 -2.57 38.55 -5.46
C ASN A 582 -1.57 37.40 -5.57
N VAL A 583 -0.81 37.37 -6.66
CA VAL A 583 0.08 36.25 -7.00
C VAL A 583 1.53 36.74 -7.13
N ASN A 584 2.45 36.04 -6.47
CA ASN A 584 3.87 36.31 -6.53
C ASN A 584 4.63 35.09 -7.04
N ILE A 585 5.27 35.25 -8.20
CA ILE A 585 6.04 34.20 -8.85
C ILE A 585 7.51 34.57 -8.72
N ARG A 586 8.30 33.73 -8.03
CA ARG A 586 9.73 34.01 -7.82
C ARG A 586 10.50 33.90 -9.14
N GLU A 587 10.25 32.86 -9.93
CA GLU A 587 10.88 32.67 -11.25
C GLU A 587 9.86 32.21 -12.29
N MET A 588 9.88 32.82 -13.48
CA MET A 588 9.08 32.39 -14.62
C MET A 588 10.00 32.19 -15.84
N TYR A 589 9.83 31.09 -16.56
CA TYR A 589 10.54 30.81 -17.81
C TYR A 589 9.54 30.70 -18.97
N LEU A 590 9.83 31.36 -20.10
CA LEU A 590 9.02 31.29 -21.32
C LEU A 590 9.82 30.61 -22.43
N GLU A 591 9.46 29.37 -22.78
CA GLU A 591 10.20 28.60 -23.80
C GLU A 591 10.17 29.27 -25.18
N ASN A 592 9.00 29.78 -25.57
CA ASN A 592 8.78 30.47 -26.84
C ASN A 592 9.09 31.97 -26.74
N GLY A 593 9.30 32.51 -25.53
CA GLY A 593 9.49 33.94 -25.30
C GLY A 593 8.27 34.80 -25.64
N GLU A 594 7.05 34.23 -25.54
CA GLU A 594 5.78 34.90 -25.84
C GLU A 594 4.83 34.83 -24.65
N LEU A 595 3.99 35.86 -24.48
CA LEU A 595 3.00 35.97 -23.39
C LEU A 595 1.58 35.59 -23.82
N LYS A 596 1.37 35.16 -25.07
CA LYS A 596 0.04 34.89 -25.64
C LYS A 596 -0.79 33.87 -24.86
N ASN A 597 -0.14 33.00 -24.10
CA ASN A 597 -0.77 31.95 -23.32
C ASN A 597 -0.98 32.35 -21.85
N ILE A 598 -0.72 33.61 -21.48
CA ILE A 598 -0.81 34.09 -20.10
C ILE A 598 -1.88 35.17 -19.99
N SER A 599 -2.87 34.95 -19.13
CA SER A 599 -3.77 35.98 -18.63
C SER A 599 -3.44 36.30 -17.18
N ALA A 600 -3.62 37.57 -16.81
CA ALA A 600 -3.40 38.03 -15.45
C ALA A 600 -4.44 39.09 -15.06
N GLU A 601 -5.03 38.94 -13.89
CA GLU A 601 -6.01 39.85 -13.30
C GLU A 601 -5.67 40.07 -11.82
N GLY A 602 -5.55 41.33 -11.39
CA GLY A 602 -5.17 41.70 -10.02
C GLY A 602 -3.69 42.02 -9.86
N ASN A 603 -3.15 41.84 -8.65
CA ASN A 603 -1.76 42.15 -8.32
C ASN A 603 -0.86 40.94 -8.58
N VAL A 604 -0.36 40.83 -9.81
CA VAL A 604 0.57 39.78 -10.21
C VAL A 604 2.00 40.33 -10.32
N VAL A 605 2.91 39.73 -9.58
CA VAL A 605 4.34 40.10 -9.56
C VAL A 605 5.21 38.90 -9.91
N VAL A 606 6.01 39.04 -10.96
CA VAL A 606 7.07 38.11 -11.33
C VAL A 606 8.41 38.71 -10.92
N ARG A 607 9.12 38.07 -9.99
CA ARG A 607 10.42 38.59 -9.52
C ARG A 607 11.49 38.46 -10.60
N LYS A 608 11.57 37.31 -11.28
CA LYS A 608 12.52 37.12 -12.39
C LYS A 608 11.90 36.37 -13.56
N LEU A 609 11.99 36.95 -14.76
CA LEU A 609 11.50 36.37 -16.01
C LEU A 609 12.66 35.96 -16.92
N TYR A 610 12.71 34.68 -17.29
CA TYR A 610 13.74 34.08 -18.13
C TYR A 610 13.22 33.76 -19.54
N VAL A 611 14.08 33.99 -20.53
CA VAL A 611 13.88 33.63 -21.94
C VAL A 611 15.18 33.14 -22.57
N LYS A 612 15.15 32.59 -23.79
CA LYS A 612 16.34 31.99 -24.43
C LYS A 612 17.41 33.02 -24.83
N ASN A 613 17.02 34.25 -25.18
CA ASN A 613 17.96 35.26 -25.67
C ASN A 613 17.55 36.70 -25.36
N ARG A 614 18.53 37.63 -25.46
CA ARG A 614 18.32 39.06 -25.16
C ARG A 614 17.30 39.74 -26.07
N LYS A 615 17.18 39.34 -27.34
CA LYS A 615 16.18 39.93 -28.26
C LYS A 615 14.75 39.69 -27.78
N GLN A 616 14.48 38.52 -27.18
CA GLN A 616 13.18 38.22 -26.57
C GLN A 616 12.90 39.12 -25.35
N ILE A 617 13.91 39.44 -24.55
CA ILE A 617 13.77 40.36 -23.40
C ILE A 617 13.29 41.73 -23.87
N GLU A 618 13.93 42.30 -24.89
CA GLU A 618 13.55 43.62 -25.43
C GLU A 618 12.12 43.64 -25.97
N LYS A 619 11.71 42.57 -26.67
CA LYS A 619 10.33 42.40 -27.16
C LYS A 619 9.33 42.34 -26.01
N LEU A 620 9.64 41.60 -24.94
CA LEU A 620 8.76 41.43 -23.79
C LEU A 620 8.62 42.69 -22.95
N LYS A 621 9.71 43.45 -22.74
CA LYS A 621 9.65 44.75 -22.04
C LYS A 621 8.65 45.69 -22.71
N LYS A 622 8.79 45.89 -24.04
CA LYS A 622 7.87 46.72 -24.83
C LYS A 622 6.41 46.25 -24.70
N TYR A 623 6.20 44.94 -24.74
CA TYR A 623 4.84 44.39 -24.64
C TYR A 623 4.22 44.63 -23.25
N LEU A 624 4.98 44.40 -22.18
CA LEU A 624 4.52 44.58 -20.79
C LEU A 624 4.29 46.06 -20.47
N ASP A 625 5.13 46.96 -20.99
CA ASP A 625 4.95 48.41 -20.82
C ASP A 625 3.64 48.90 -21.45
N SER A 626 3.28 48.38 -22.63
CA SER A 626 2.06 48.76 -23.35
C SER A 626 0.78 48.11 -22.80
N ASN A 627 0.84 46.84 -22.37
CA ASN A 627 -0.35 46.08 -22.00
C ASN A 627 -0.58 45.97 -20.49
N LYS A 628 0.44 46.29 -19.66
CA LYS A 628 0.38 46.24 -18.19
C LYS A 628 -0.17 44.92 -17.63
N LEU A 629 0.10 43.81 -18.30
CA LEU A 629 -0.43 42.48 -17.96
C LEU A 629 -0.05 42.06 -16.52
N PHE A 630 1.22 42.22 -16.14
CA PHE A 630 1.72 42.01 -14.79
C PHE A 630 3.08 42.71 -14.60
N THR A 631 3.55 42.82 -13.36
CA THR A 631 4.83 43.47 -13.04
C THR A 631 5.99 42.48 -13.08
N VAL A 632 7.06 42.79 -13.81
CA VAL A 632 8.33 42.04 -13.81
C VAL A 632 9.43 42.87 -13.16
N ARG A 633 10.14 42.33 -12.16
CA ARG A 633 11.24 43.05 -11.49
C ARG A 633 12.59 42.89 -12.17
N GLU A 634 12.92 41.68 -12.63
CA GLU A 634 14.19 41.35 -13.26
C GLU A 634 13.97 40.48 -14.51
N PHE A 635 14.79 40.68 -15.54
CA PHE A 635 14.84 39.83 -16.72
C PHE A 635 16.18 39.10 -16.79
N GLY A 636 16.15 37.84 -17.20
CA GLY A 636 17.33 37.00 -17.38
C GLY A 636 17.28 36.17 -18.65
N THR A 637 18.41 35.55 -19.01
CA THR A 637 18.45 34.55 -20.07
C THR A 637 18.75 33.17 -19.50
N ASP A 638 18.00 32.16 -19.93
CA ASP A 638 18.22 30.75 -19.60
C ASP A 638 18.06 29.92 -20.88
N ARG A 639 18.97 28.96 -21.10
CA ARG A 639 18.97 28.07 -22.27
C ARG A 639 18.47 26.66 -21.93
N LYS A 640 17.83 26.47 -20.77
CA LYS A 640 17.20 25.20 -20.38
C LYS A 640 16.25 24.72 -21.49
N ASN A 641 16.42 23.46 -21.87
CA ASN A 641 15.57 22.79 -22.84
C ASN A 641 14.70 21.77 -22.12
N TYR A 642 13.39 21.83 -22.37
CA TYR A 642 12.43 20.90 -21.77
C TYR A 642 12.07 19.85 -22.81
N GLU A 643 12.02 18.59 -22.38
CA GLU A 643 11.75 17.48 -23.30
C GLU A 643 10.28 17.08 -23.28
N ASN A 644 9.84 16.47 -24.38
CA ASN A 644 8.55 15.80 -24.43
C ASN A 644 8.50 14.66 -23.39
N VAL A 645 7.36 14.54 -22.74
CA VAL A 645 7.05 13.37 -21.92
C VAL A 645 6.49 12.29 -22.83
N VAL A 646 7.24 11.21 -22.99
CA VAL A 646 6.88 10.10 -23.89
C VAL A 646 6.43 8.91 -23.06
N ILE A 647 5.18 8.48 -23.25
CA ILE A 647 4.55 7.39 -22.51
C ILE A 647 4.32 6.22 -23.47
N ASN A 648 4.90 5.05 -23.17
CA ASN A 648 4.48 3.81 -23.80
C ASN A 648 3.42 3.11 -22.91
N PRO A 649 2.15 3.00 -23.37
CA PRO A 649 1.06 2.43 -22.58
C PRO A 649 1.13 0.90 -22.45
N ASP A 650 2.03 0.24 -23.17
CA ASP A 650 2.24 -1.20 -23.11
C ASP A 650 3.45 -1.57 -22.22
N LYS A 651 4.25 -0.60 -21.76
CA LYS A 651 5.50 -0.85 -21.05
C LYS A 651 5.27 -1.17 -19.58
N THR A 652 5.89 -2.25 -19.11
CA THR A 652 5.85 -2.70 -17.71
C THR A 652 7.18 -3.29 -17.27
N MET A 653 7.43 -3.34 -15.96
CA MET A 653 8.50 -4.11 -15.36
C MET A 653 7.97 -5.48 -14.90
N ASP A 654 8.57 -6.57 -15.37
CA ASP A 654 8.24 -7.93 -14.96
C ASP A 654 9.48 -8.68 -14.46
N ILE A 655 9.32 -9.40 -13.36
CA ILE A 655 10.40 -10.11 -12.70
C ILE A 655 10.41 -11.58 -13.18
N PRO A 656 11.59 -12.17 -13.44
CA PRO A 656 11.69 -13.57 -13.85
C PRO A 656 11.06 -14.51 -12.83
N ARG A 657 10.45 -15.59 -13.31
CA ARG A 657 9.86 -16.65 -12.50
C ARG A 657 10.70 -17.90 -12.61
N GLU A 658 10.99 -18.52 -11.48
CA GLU A 658 11.68 -19.80 -11.41
C GLU A 658 11.19 -20.62 -10.21
N TYR A 659 10.58 -21.76 -10.51
CA TYR A 659 9.91 -22.62 -9.55
C TYR A 659 10.74 -23.87 -9.30
N PHE A 660 11.47 -23.91 -8.19
CA PHE A 660 12.50 -24.93 -7.93
C PHE A 660 11.90 -26.32 -7.70
N MET A 661 10.65 -26.43 -7.24
CA MET A 661 9.97 -27.73 -7.08
C MET A 661 9.27 -28.19 -8.35
N SER A 662 9.25 -27.33 -9.37
CA SER A 662 8.94 -27.67 -10.76
C SER A 662 10.21 -27.72 -11.61
N ASN A 663 11.28 -28.31 -11.05
CA ASN A 663 12.59 -28.47 -11.69
C ASN A 663 13.18 -27.15 -12.22
N PHE A 664 13.02 -26.06 -11.44
CA PHE A 664 13.46 -24.71 -11.81
C PHE A 664 12.84 -24.20 -13.12
N GLY A 665 11.62 -24.65 -13.43
CA GLY A 665 10.84 -24.17 -14.57
C GLY A 665 10.24 -22.79 -14.34
N ASN A 666 9.69 -22.17 -15.39
CA ASN A 666 9.03 -20.86 -15.30
C ASN A 666 7.53 -20.94 -14.96
N LYS A 667 7.01 -22.15 -14.68
CA LYS A 667 5.64 -22.45 -14.25
C LYS A 667 5.66 -23.58 -13.22
N ILE A 668 4.63 -23.62 -12.38
CA ILE A 668 4.41 -24.72 -11.46
C ILE A 668 3.73 -25.87 -12.23
N THR A 669 4.35 -27.05 -12.27
CA THR A 669 3.85 -28.23 -12.98
C THR A 669 3.74 -29.48 -12.11
N GLY A 670 4.30 -29.46 -10.90
CA GLY A 670 4.30 -30.58 -9.98
C GLY A 670 5.02 -30.23 -8.68
N TYR A 671 4.98 -31.15 -7.71
CA TYR A 671 5.68 -31.03 -6.43
C TYR A 671 6.51 -32.28 -6.24
N THR A 672 7.76 -32.09 -5.87
CA THR A 672 8.66 -33.17 -5.49
C THR A 672 9.45 -32.65 -4.31
N ALA A 673 9.23 -33.17 -3.10
CA ALA A 673 10.06 -32.84 -1.95
C ALA A 673 11.11 -33.92 -1.74
N ASN A 674 12.35 -33.56 -2.03
CA ASN A 674 13.53 -34.34 -1.66
C ASN A 674 14.59 -33.36 -1.16
N SER A 675 15.29 -33.73 -0.09
CA SER A 675 16.46 -33.02 0.45
C SER A 675 17.50 -32.61 -0.61
N GLU A 676 17.62 -33.33 -1.73
CA GLU A 676 18.46 -32.96 -2.88
C GLU A 676 18.13 -31.57 -3.47
N ILE A 677 16.89 -31.11 -3.32
CA ILE A 677 16.47 -29.78 -3.79
C ILE A 677 17.22 -28.69 -3.03
N TYR A 678 17.47 -28.87 -1.74
CA TYR A 678 18.28 -27.94 -0.96
C TYR A 678 19.68 -27.78 -1.58
N ASP A 679 20.33 -28.87 -1.97
CA ASP A 679 21.66 -28.81 -2.58
C ASP A 679 21.64 -28.12 -3.95
N LYS A 680 20.56 -28.31 -4.72
CA LYS A 680 20.35 -27.59 -5.98
C LYS A 680 20.12 -26.09 -5.74
N LEU A 681 19.36 -25.73 -4.71
CA LEU A 681 19.13 -24.35 -4.29
C LEU A 681 20.45 -23.68 -3.89
N VAL A 682 21.25 -24.31 -3.04
CA VAL A 682 22.57 -23.81 -2.63
C VAL A 682 23.48 -23.60 -3.83
N LYS A 683 23.54 -24.56 -4.76
CA LYS A 683 24.36 -24.45 -5.97
C LYS A 683 23.93 -23.27 -6.86
N LYS A 684 22.63 -22.93 -6.88
CA LYS A 684 22.07 -21.96 -7.80
C LYS A 684 21.98 -20.54 -7.24
N TYR A 685 21.55 -20.42 -5.99
CA TYR A 685 21.24 -19.17 -5.32
C TYR A 685 22.24 -18.78 -4.23
N GLU A 686 23.02 -19.76 -3.75
CA GLU A 686 23.92 -19.69 -2.59
C GLU A 686 23.18 -19.54 -1.25
N ARG A 687 23.88 -19.91 -0.17
CA ARG A 687 23.40 -19.72 1.20
C ARG A 687 23.64 -18.29 1.67
N ILE A 688 22.85 -17.86 2.64
CA ILE A 688 22.94 -16.50 3.20
C ILE A 688 24.29 -16.23 3.88
N ASP A 689 24.96 -17.26 4.44
CA ASP A 689 26.28 -17.11 5.06
C ASP A 689 27.40 -16.76 4.06
N GLY A 690 27.24 -17.19 2.81
CA GLY A 690 28.12 -16.85 1.68
C GLY A 690 27.82 -15.49 1.05
N MET A 691 26.75 -14.80 1.43
CA MET A 691 26.38 -13.52 0.83
C MET A 691 27.30 -12.36 1.25
N PRO A 692 27.24 -11.21 0.57
CA PRO A 692 27.80 -9.96 1.07
C PRO A 692 27.18 -9.53 2.40
N GLU A 693 27.94 -8.79 3.22
CA GLU A 693 27.54 -8.40 4.57
C GLU A 693 26.23 -7.61 4.61
N ASN A 694 26.02 -6.70 3.65
CA ASN A 694 24.80 -5.90 3.56
C ASN A 694 23.53 -6.73 3.33
N ILE A 695 23.65 -7.95 2.77
CA ILE A 695 22.54 -8.89 2.63
C ILE A 695 22.36 -9.71 3.90
N LYS A 696 23.43 -10.09 4.60
CA LYS A 696 23.30 -10.78 5.91
C LYS A 696 22.68 -9.87 6.96
N GLU A 697 23.00 -8.59 6.93
CA GLU A 697 22.52 -7.60 7.90
C GLU A 697 21.01 -7.46 7.95
N ILE A 698 20.28 -7.83 6.89
CA ILE A 698 18.81 -7.80 6.88
C ILE A 698 18.21 -9.07 7.50
N VAL A 699 19.00 -10.12 7.75
CA VAL A 699 18.51 -11.35 8.40
C VAL A 699 18.25 -11.06 9.89
N PRO A 700 17.03 -11.30 10.39
CA PRO A 700 16.72 -11.17 11.82
C PRO A 700 17.71 -11.95 12.69
N GLY A 701 18.23 -11.31 13.74
CA GLY A 701 19.18 -11.92 14.67
C GLY A 701 20.62 -12.01 14.15
N TYR A 702 20.93 -11.46 12.96
CA TYR A 702 22.30 -11.39 12.47
C TYR A 702 23.10 -10.23 13.07
N SER A 703 24.30 -10.53 13.57
CA SER A 703 25.26 -9.53 14.05
C SER A 703 26.70 -10.04 13.95
N LYS A 704 27.57 -9.31 13.24
CA LYS A 704 29.03 -9.54 13.19
C LYS A 704 29.41 -11.00 12.89
N GLY A 705 28.83 -11.59 11.85
CA GLY A 705 29.09 -12.98 11.46
C GLY A 705 28.32 -14.04 12.24
N ILE A 706 27.56 -13.66 13.28
CA ILE A 706 26.78 -14.58 14.10
C ILE A 706 25.31 -14.47 13.73
N PHE A 707 24.67 -15.61 13.47
CA PHE A 707 23.23 -15.74 13.33
C PHE A 707 22.68 -16.25 14.66
N ARG A 708 21.89 -15.43 15.37
CA ARG A 708 21.39 -15.75 16.71
C ARG A 708 20.67 -17.10 16.75
N LEU A 709 19.84 -17.39 15.74
CA LEU A 709 19.13 -18.64 15.63
C LEU A 709 20.06 -19.87 15.68
N ASP A 710 21.23 -19.81 15.05
CA ASP A 710 22.14 -20.96 14.95
C ASP A 710 22.95 -21.24 16.23
N VAL A 711 22.93 -20.32 17.20
CA VAL A 711 23.74 -20.42 18.44
C VAL A 711 22.90 -20.43 19.71
N ASP A 712 21.60 -20.17 19.61
CA ASP A 712 20.68 -20.17 20.75
C ASP A 712 20.38 -21.61 21.22
N SER A 713 20.33 -21.82 22.54
CA SER A 713 20.11 -23.14 23.14
C SER A 713 18.68 -23.66 22.95
N ASP A 714 17.72 -22.77 22.72
CA ASP A 714 16.33 -23.15 22.50
C ASP A 714 16.05 -23.53 21.03
N THR A 715 16.97 -23.25 20.11
CA THR A 715 16.82 -23.63 18.69
C THR A 715 17.19 -25.09 18.43
N ASP A 716 16.38 -25.79 17.62
CA ASP A 716 16.75 -27.09 17.05
C ASP A 716 17.78 -26.96 15.90
N SER A 717 18.62 -27.98 15.73
CA SER A 717 19.63 -28.02 14.67
C SER A 717 19.06 -28.02 13.25
N PHE A 718 19.79 -27.44 12.29
CA PHE A 718 19.43 -27.45 10.87
C PHE A 718 19.27 -28.86 10.27
N SER A 719 18.16 -29.09 9.55
CA SER A 719 17.90 -30.28 8.75
C SER A 719 17.48 -29.90 7.33
N LYS A 720 18.12 -30.50 6.31
CA LYS A 720 17.75 -30.29 4.90
C LYS A 720 16.37 -30.83 4.58
N GLU A 721 16.04 -31.98 5.15
CA GLU A 721 14.74 -32.62 4.97
C GLU A 721 13.65 -31.71 5.51
N ASP A 722 13.86 -31.20 6.73
CA ASP A 722 12.92 -30.29 7.36
C ASP A 722 12.77 -28.99 6.55
N PHE A 723 13.89 -28.37 6.10
CA PHE A 723 13.89 -27.21 5.19
C PHE A 723 12.93 -27.41 4.02
N VAL A 724 13.10 -28.52 3.30
CA VAL A 724 12.32 -28.84 2.10
C VAL A 724 10.85 -29.10 2.44
N ASN A 725 10.57 -29.76 3.57
CA ASN A 725 9.22 -30.08 3.99
C ASN A 725 8.43 -28.85 4.43
N GLY A 726 9.04 -27.91 5.16
CA GLY A 726 8.42 -26.64 5.52
C GLY A 726 8.11 -25.80 4.28
N THR A 727 9.04 -25.74 3.32
CA THR A 727 8.78 -25.14 2.00
C THR A 727 7.61 -25.83 1.27
N GLY A 728 7.42 -27.13 1.49
CA GLY A 728 6.34 -27.92 0.93
C GLY A 728 4.92 -27.41 1.21
N ASN A 729 4.68 -26.82 2.38
CA ASN A 729 3.36 -26.27 2.72
C ASN A 729 2.98 -25.07 1.84
N TYR A 730 3.92 -24.16 1.57
CA TYR A 730 3.71 -23.06 0.62
C TYR A 730 3.43 -23.55 -0.79
N ILE A 731 4.09 -24.64 -1.19
CA ILE A 731 3.93 -25.20 -2.52
C ILE A 731 2.58 -25.88 -2.68
N LYS A 732 2.09 -26.61 -1.67
CA LYS A 732 0.73 -27.17 -1.71
C LYS A 732 -0.31 -26.09 -1.97
N ASN A 733 -0.21 -24.96 -1.25
CA ASN A 733 -1.08 -23.82 -1.47
C ASN A 733 -0.91 -23.27 -2.91
N ALA A 734 0.32 -22.99 -3.33
CA ALA A 734 0.63 -22.52 -4.67
C ALA A 734 0.15 -23.45 -5.81
N GLN A 735 0.19 -24.76 -5.61
CA GLN A 735 -0.29 -25.76 -6.56
C GLN A 735 -1.79 -25.75 -6.70
N GLU A 736 -2.52 -25.70 -5.58
CA GLU A 736 -3.97 -25.55 -5.62
C GLU A 736 -4.33 -24.23 -6.31
N MET A 737 -3.61 -23.13 -6.04
CA MET A 737 -3.80 -21.87 -6.78
C MET A 737 -3.64 -22.09 -8.30
N VAL A 738 -2.57 -22.74 -8.74
CA VAL A 738 -2.33 -22.95 -10.18
C VAL A 738 -3.39 -23.85 -10.84
N LYS A 739 -3.94 -24.84 -10.13
CA LYS A 739 -5.04 -25.67 -10.63
C LYS A 739 -6.31 -24.85 -10.87
N THR A 740 -6.57 -23.86 -10.01
CA THR A 740 -7.78 -23.03 -10.09
C THR A 740 -7.62 -21.82 -11.02
N LEU A 741 -6.40 -21.33 -11.27
CA LEU A 741 -6.13 -20.20 -12.19
C LEU A 741 -6.69 -20.37 -13.61
N ASN A 742 -6.86 -21.60 -14.10
CA ASN A 742 -7.42 -21.86 -15.43
C ASN A 742 -8.90 -22.29 -15.40
N LYS A 743 -9.52 -22.33 -14.23
CA LYS A 743 -10.95 -22.67 -14.10
C LYS A 743 -11.82 -21.50 -14.53
N LYS A 744 -13.05 -21.83 -14.94
CA LYS A 744 -14.08 -20.84 -15.21
C LYS A 744 -14.74 -20.44 -13.89
N TYR A 745 -14.76 -19.15 -13.60
CA TYR A 745 -15.43 -18.58 -12.44
C TYR A 745 -16.69 -17.82 -12.83
N TYR A 746 -17.66 -17.77 -11.90
CA TYR A 746 -18.93 -17.07 -12.07
C TYR A 746 -19.56 -16.73 -10.72
N PHE A 747 -20.49 -15.76 -10.75
CA PHE A 747 -21.31 -15.42 -9.58
C PHE A 747 -22.53 -16.32 -9.48
N ILE A 748 -22.84 -16.77 -8.26
CA ILE A 748 -24.12 -17.39 -7.92
C ILE A 748 -24.86 -16.55 -6.88
N ARG A 749 -26.20 -16.49 -6.97
CA ARG A 749 -27.05 -15.96 -5.91
C ARG A 749 -27.31 -17.06 -4.89
N GLN A 750 -27.45 -16.66 -3.64
CA GLN A 750 -27.85 -17.56 -2.56
C GLN A 750 -29.36 -17.40 -2.36
N ASP A 751 -30.07 -18.51 -2.43
CA ASP A 751 -31.52 -18.57 -2.15
C ASP A 751 -31.82 -18.50 -0.64
#